data_AF-A0A080ZQ62-F1
#
_entry.id   AF-A0A080ZQ62-F1
#
_cell.length_a   1.000
_cell.length_b   1.000
_cell.length_c   1.000
_cell.angle_alpha   90.00
_cell.angle_beta   90.00
_cell.angle_gamma   90.00
#
_symmetry.space_group_name_H-M   'P 1'
#
loop_
_entity.id
_entity.type
_entity.pdbx_description
1 polymer ?
#
loop_
_entity_poly.entity_id
_entity_poly.type
_entity_poly.pdbx_seq_one_letter_code
_entity_poly.pdbx_strand_id
1 'polypeptide(L)'
;MAIKRQSSSEMSRSPPPPPPSMSLPSLPLPLFSLVLEFALFSYTPKLGPMRREFPGEYLYEVALVSKSWYQAVDELAARYRRDTMQLTLKFGSRAEVMEIRRQVQLRGRSVRDLRIRMGRSDGTRFATGVWWWMEDREIPWDIIFSQMPGLKRLDLRLMPLESRHLPILLETAAKFCLQLEYLVLPRKQDMDERVNSAVIGKMTKVLRGAMERWHLKGKCGGLKQLTVPTREEEDRVRISTRFIEDVIAFCPNVKYLDGYSHALDEMNDVTCEEKWMISLETWEKFNKTCTKLREFHWVVVPFADPFFRVFGDHVKPNLKKLTLTSNLSWDREEYFTRDASLGLPTEKPGYGLLASDVVAVFKGCPGLIELDIAIDQEKNEEALATLLDADIFGDKFWEAVVESCPLLQSVYVHDCSAFGGSRTVRPIQTFTDRSLLALADHSRLASIELSAVCCSGDGVFEFLQRIFKMKHYAGGNRTLDLSLAGPIDHDTALPHPFYFELITLLNRLAETSEEELGAISCSFKASLNIFNPHNSSVAKDWSTSYLRDELKPMLDKVASAHPFLDMHIILCRDNEESFRLIEHLELDWCPGSQQGDIFAEDEYLGDSDNDGGSDEEVIFDEEDGHLDPRGIFFRRHAMFMDDDYEVVLADEVDGDDGA
;
A
#
# COMPACT_ATOMS: atom_id res chain seq x y z
N MET A 1 31.19 -76.35 -43.58
CA MET A 1 32.02 -76.49 -42.35
C MET A 1 31.93 -75.18 -41.58
N ALA A 2 31.83 -75.27 -40.25
CA ALA A 2 31.54 -74.21 -39.30
C ALA A 2 32.33 -72.90 -39.50
N ILE A 3 31.80 -71.77 -39.01
CA ILE A 3 32.46 -70.90 -38.01
C ILE A 3 31.45 -69.95 -37.34
N LYS A 4 31.59 -69.91 -36.01
CA LYS A 4 30.96 -69.16 -34.91
C LYS A 4 30.39 -67.76 -35.20
N ARG A 5 29.22 -67.51 -34.61
CA ARG A 5 28.75 -66.17 -34.16
C ARG A 5 29.65 -65.62 -33.05
N GLN A 6 30.10 -64.39 -33.18
CA GLN A 6 30.58 -63.55 -32.08
C GLN A 6 29.59 -62.40 -31.87
N SER A 7 29.16 -62.25 -30.62
CA SER A 7 28.35 -61.15 -30.12
C SER A 7 29.23 -59.93 -29.83
N SER A 8 28.99 -58.81 -30.51
CA SER A 8 29.52 -57.50 -30.11
C SER A 8 28.52 -56.82 -29.19
N SER A 9 28.90 -56.67 -27.91
CA SER A 9 28.18 -55.84 -26.94
C SER A 9 28.52 -54.37 -27.18
N GLU A 10 27.58 -53.60 -27.70
CA GLU A 10 27.63 -52.14 -27.67
C GLU A 10 27.39 -51.66 -26.23
N MET A 11 28.40 -51.03 -25.63
CA MET A 11 28.27 -50.32 -24.36
C MET A 11 27.42 -49.07 -24.57
N SER A 12 26.18 -49.13 -24.12
CA SER A 12 25.32 -47.96 -23.91
C SER A 12 25.97 -47.03 -22.87
N ARG A 13 26.43 -45.85 -23.30
CA ARG A 13 26.79 -44.76 -22.40
C ARG A 13 25.49 -44.06 -22.00
N SER A 14 25.14 -44.18 -20.72
CA SER A 14 24.04 -43.45 -20.11
C SER A 14 24.28 -41.93 -20.20
N PRO A 15 23.23 -41.12 -20.43
CA PRO A 15 23.34 -39.67 -20.39
C PRO A 15 23.71 -39.21 -18.97
N PRO A 16 24.40 -38.06 -18.82
CA PRO A 16 24.73 -37.51 -17.51
C PRO A 16 23.43 -37.24 -16.74
N PRO A 17 23.43 -37.46 -15.41
CA PRO A 17 22.25 -37.20 -14.59
C PRO A 17 21.85 -35.73 -14.72
N PRO A 18 20.53 -35.42 -14.72
CA PRO A 18 20.07 -34.05 -14.65
C PRO A 18 20.68 -33.37 -13.41
N PRO A 19 20.93 -32.05 -13.46
CA PRO A 19 21.41 -31.33 -12.28
C PRO A 19 20.46 -31.59 -11.11
N PRO A 20 20.97 -31.76 -9.88
CA PRO A 20 20.12 -32.03 -8.73
C PRO A 20 19.08 -30.91 -8.61
N SER A 21 17.81 -31.28 -8.59
CA SER A 21 16.72 -30.35 -8.30
C SER A 21 16.97 -29.73 -6.93
N MET A 22 17.40 -28.47 -6.88
CA MET A 22 17.55 -27.76 -5.62
C MET A 22 16.18 -27.65 -4.96
N SER A 23 16.04 -28.23 -3.77
CA SER A 23 14.83 -28.06 -2.97
C SER A 23 14.84 -26.65 -2.38
N LEU A 24 13.68 -26.00 -2.29
CA LEU A 24 13.53 -24.66 -1.66
C LEU A 24 14.31 -24.44 -0.34
N PRO A 25 14.34 -25.37 0.63
CA PRO A 25 15.06 -25.17 1.89
C PRO A 25 16.59 -25.34 1.76
N SER A 26 17.08 -25.83 0.61
CA SER A 26 18.50 -25.88 0.29
C SER A 26 19.02 -24.55 -0.30
N LEU A 27 18.13 -23.60 -0.58
CA LEU A 27 18.52 -22.27 -1.00
C LEU A 27 19.28 -21.55 0.13
N PRO A 28 20.25 -20.69 -0.20
CA PRO A 28 20.82 -19.76 0.78
C PRO A 28 19.72 -19.03 1.53
N LEU A 29 19.86 -18.91 2.86
CA LEU A 29 18.84 -18.31 3.73
C LEU A 29 18.31 -16.94 3.25
N PRO A 30 19.12 -16.04 2.67
CA PRO A 30 18.61 -14.79 2.09
C PRO A 30 17.63 -15.00 0.93
N LEU A 31 17.87 -15.99 0.07
CA LEU A 31 16.96 -16.32 -1.03
C LEU A 31 15.70 -17.01 -0.50
N PHE A 32 15.83 -17.91 0.47
CA PHE A 32 14.68 -18.50 1.14
C PHE A 32 13.79 -17.42 1.79
N SER A 33 14.39 -16.44 2.47
CA SER A 33 13.67 -15.30 3.04
C SER A 33 12.94 -14.45 2.00
N LEU A 34 13.51 -14.26 0.81
CA LEU A 34 12.83 -13.55 -0.29
C LEU A 34 11.63 -14.33 -0.84
N VAL A 35 11.72 -15.67 -0.89
CA VAL A 35 10.57 -16.51 -1.27
C VAL A 35 9.46 -16.39 -0.23
N LEU A 36 9.80 -16.35 1.07
CA LEU A 36 8.82 -16.15 2.13
C LEU A 36 8.20 -14.74 2.10
N GLU A 37 8.98 -13.69 1.78
CA GLU A 37 8.46 -12.32 1.58
C GLU A 37 7.43 -12.26 0.45
N PHE A 38 7.57 -13.12 -0.56
CA PHE A 38 6.59 -13.23 -1.64
C PHE A 38 5.37 -14.09 -1.25
N ALA A 39 5.58 -15.19 -0.51
CA ALA A 39 4.55 -16.20 -0.28
C ALA A 39 3.72 -16.01 1.00
N LEU A 40 4.23 -15.27 2.00
CA LEU A 40 3.57 -15.12 3.29
C LEU A 40 3.09 -13.69 3.50
N PHE A 41 1.82 -13.58 3.88
CA PHE A 41 1.25 -12.31 4.33
C PHE A 41 2.02 -11.78 5.55
N SER A 42 2.27 -10.48 5.58
CA SER A 42 2.96 -9.77 6.67
C SER A 42 4.39 -10.25 7.00
N TYR A 43 5.06 -11.03 6.14
CA TYR A 43 6.49 -11.34 6.34
C TYR A 43 7.38 -10.26 5.72
N THR A 44 7.99 -9.41 6.55
CA THR A 44 8.89 -8.35 6.09
C THR A 44 10.31 -8.56 6.62
N PRO A 45 11.26 -9.07 5.82
CA PRO A 45 12.62 -9.35 6.29
C PRO A 45 13.55 -8.13 6.30
N LYS A 46 13.22 -7.09 5.53
CA LYS A 46 14.00 -5.86 5.39
C LYS A 46 13.85 -4.97 6.64
N LEU A 47 14.84 -4.10 6.86
CA LEU A 47 14.83 -3.14 7.98
C LEU A 47 14.00 -1.87 7.70
N GLY A 48 13.54 -1.68 6.46
CA GLY A 48 12.70 -0.54 6.09
C GLY A 48 12.30 -0.60 4.61
N PRO A 49 11.30 0.19 4.19
CA PRO A 49 10.67 1.27 4.98
C PRO A 49 9.70 0.76 6.05
N MET A 50 8.97 -0.32 5.74
CA MET A 50 8.03 -0.95 6.65
C MET A 50 8.72 -1.60 7.85
N ARG A 51 7.97 -1.72 8.95
CA ARG A 51 8.41 -2.42 10.16
C ARG A 51 8.75 -3.86 9.79
N ARG A 52 9.84 -4.37 10.35
CA ARG A 52 10.22 -5.78 10.15
C ARG A 52 9.19 -6.66 10.86
N GLU A 53 8.51 -7.52 10.12
CA GLU A 53 7.44 -8.37 10.64
C GLU A 53 7.79 -9.84 10.41
N PHE A 54 7.42 -10.67 11.38
CA PHE A 54 7.77 -12.08 11.42
C PHE A 54 6.56 -12.86 11.98
N PRO A 55 5.58 -13.19 11.14
CA PRO A 55 4.33 -13.82 11.57
C PRO A 55 4.60 -15.25 12.04
N GLY A 56 4.54 -15.45 13.36
CA GLY A 56 4.85 -16.74 14.00
C GLY A 56 3.93 -17.87 13.53
N GLU A 57 2.65 -17.57 13.32
CA GLU A 57 1.62 -18.53 12.90
C GLU A 57 1.86 -19.08 11.50
N TYR A 58 1.99 -18.21 10.49
CA TYR A 58 2.27 -18.66 9.12
C TYR A 58 3.62 -19.36 9.00
N LEU A 59 4.64 -18.89 9.74
CA LEU A 59 5.95 -19.53 9.72
C LEU A 59 5.97 -20.87 10.43
N TYR A 60 5.07 -21.10 11.39
CA TYR A 60 4.87 -22.42 11.99
C TYR A 60 4.40 -23.42 10.95
N GLU A 61 3.39 -23.07 10.14
CA GLU A 61 2.89 -23.94 9.07
C GLU A 61 3.99 -24.27 8.06
N VAL A 62 4.78 -23.27 7.67
CA VAL A 62 5.96 -23.45 6.82
C VAL A 62 7.00 -24.37 7.46
N ALA A 63 7.22 -24.27 8.78
CA ALA A 63 8.15 -25.13 9.49
C ALA A 63 7.68 -26.60 9.56
N LEU A 64 6.37 -26.87 9.50
CA LEU A 64 5.80 -28.23 9.52
C LEU A 64 5.99 -29.01 8.22
N VAL A 65 6.28 -28.34 7.10
CA VAL A 65 6.42 -28.97 5.77
C VAL A 65 7.47 -30.10 5.79
N SER A 66 8.63 -29.86 6.41
CA SER A 66 9.67 -30.90 6.60
C SER A 66 10.77 -30.44 7.56
N LYS A 67 11.64 -31.37 7.98
CA LYS A 67 12.80 -31.07 8.85
C LYS A 67 13.74 -30.00 8.29
N SER A 68 13.95 -29.96 6.97
CA SER A 68 14.81 -28.96 6.35
C SER A 68 14.17 -27.57 6.33
N TRP A 69 12.86 -27.50 6.13
CA TRP A 69 12.12 -26.23 6.23
C TRP A 69 12.10 -25.72 7.67
N TYR A 70 11.86 -26.62 8.65
CA TYR A 70 11.96 -26.29 10.07
C TYR A 70 13.31 -25.66 10.42
N GLN A 71 14.42 -26.25 9.97
CA GLN A 71 15.77 -25.71 10.25
C GLN A 71 15.97 -24.32 9.65
N ALA A 72 15.50 -24.09 8.42
CA ALA A 72 15.61 -22.77 7.78
C ALA A 72 14.76 -21.71 8.51
N VAL A 73 13.53 -22.06 8.90
CA VAL A 73 12.65 -21.16 9.68
C VAL A 73 13.22 -20.89 11.07
N ASP A 74 13.71 -21.90 11.79
CA ASP A 74 14.35 -21.74 13.11
C ASP A 74 15.59 -20.82 13.02
N GLU A 75 16.38 -20.94 11.96
CA GLU A 75 17.52 -20.04 11.73
C GLU A 75 17.08 -18.60 11.46
N LEU A 76 16.04 -18.39 10.64
CA LEU A 76 15.45 -17.07 10.38
C LEU A 76 14.91 -16.44 11.67
N ALA A 77 14.18 -17.22 12.47
CA ALA A 77 13.64 -16.78 13.76
C ALA A 77 14.76 -16.45 14.76
N ALA A 78 15.83 -17.25 14.79
CA ALA A 78 17.00 -16.96 15.61
C ALA A 78 17.72 -15.66 15.18
N ARG A 79 17.82 -15.38 13.87
CA ARG A 79 18.38 -14.12 13.36
C ARG A 79 17.48 -12.94 13.69
N TYR A 80 16.17 -13.06 13.48
CA TYR A 80 15.19 -12.02 13.83
C TYR A 80 15.29 -11.65 15.32
N ARG A 81 15.23 -12.63 16.23
CA ARG A 81 15.36 -12.40 17.69
C ARG A 81 16.70 -11.78 18.09
N ARG A 82 17.77 -12.10 17.36
CA ARG A 82 19.09 -11.56 17.62
C ARG A 82 19.18 -10.09 17.22
N ASP A 83 18.62 -9.76 16.07
CA ASP A 83 18.75 -8.46 15.43
C ASP A 83 17.67 -7.46 15.89
N THR A 84 16.50 -7.92 16.30
CA THR A 84 15.38 -7.08 16.75
C THR A 84 15.25 -7.09 18.28
N MET A 85 15.05 -5.93 18.87
CA MET A 85 14.83 -5.76 20.30
C MET A 85 13.72 -4.74 20.53
N GLN A 86 12.74 -5.11 21.35
CA GLN A 86 11.68 -4.21 21.83
C GLN A 86 11.88 -3.94 23.31
N LEU A 87 11.90 -2.66 23.68
CA LEU A 87 11.95 -2.20 25.06
C LEU A 87 10.59 -1.65 25.44
N THR A 88 9.91 -2.33 26.35
CA THR A 88 8.59 -1.93 26.83
C THR A 88 8.72 -1.34 28.23
N LEU A 89 8.28 -0.10 28.39
CA LEU A 89 8.20 0.60 29.66
C LEU A 89 6.73 0.83 29.99
N LYS A 90 6.16 0.05 30.92
CA LYS A 90 4.77 0.25 31.35
C LYS A 90 4.68 1.33 32.42
N PHE A 91 5.54 1.24 33.43
CA PHE A 91 5.53 2.16 34.58
C PHE A 91 6.88 2.87 34.82
N GLY A 92 7.92 2.48 34.08
CA GLY A 92 9.27 3.02 34.28
C GLY A 92 9.85 2.67 35.66
N SER A 93 9.41 1.53 36.23
CA SER A 93 9.87 1.06 37.53
C SER A 93 11.35 0.69 37.50
N ARG A 94 12.02 0.75 38.65
CA ARG A 94 13.43 0.34 38.77
C ARG A 94 13.65 -1.10 38.34
N ALA A 95 12.68 -1.99 38.58
CA ALA A 95 12.75 -3.39 38.17
C ALA A 95 12.73 -3.52 36.64
N GLU A 96 11.80 -2.85 35.95
CA GLU A 96 11.73 -2.81 34.48
C GLU A 96 13.04 -2.27 33.88
N VAL A 97 13.55 -1.15 34.40
CA VAL A 97 14.80 -0.55 33.91
C VAL A 97 16.00 -1.47 34.12
N MET A 98 16.08 -2.17 35.26
CA MET A 98 17.15 -3.14 35.51
C MET A 98 17.08 -4.35 34.58
N GLU A 99 15.88 -4.84 34.28
CA GLU A 99 15.69 -5.94 33.34
C GLU A 99 16.07 -5.52 31.91
N ILE A 100 15.64 -4.33 31.48
CA ILE A 100 16.06 -3.74 30.20
C ILE A 100 17.59 -3.67 30.11
N ARG A 101 18.26 -3.16 31.15
CA ARG A 101 19.73 -3.09 31.16
C ARG A 101 20.37 -4.48 31.03
N ARG A 102 19.82 -5.50 31.70
CA ARG A 102 20.31 -6.88 31.61
C ARG A 102 20.17 -7.41 30.18
N GLN A 103 19.01 -7.22 29.55
CA GLN A 103 18.75 -7.65 28.17
C GLN A 103 19.69 -6.96 27.18
N VAL A 104 19.89 -5.66 27.34
CA VAL A 104 20.76 -4.84 26.49
C VAL A 104 22.24 -5.23 26.67
N GLN A 105 22.68 -5.54 27.88
CA GLN A 105 24.03 -6.04 28.12
C GLN A 105 24.29 -7.40 27.45
N LEU A 106 23.29 -8.28 27.45
CA LEU A 106 23.42 -9.62 26.86
C LEU A 106 23.43 -9.59 25.32
N ARG A 107 22.58 -8.75 24.70
CA ARG A 107 22.33 -8.84 23.24
C ARG A 107 22.59 -7.55 22.46
N GLY A 108 22.77 -6.40 23.12
CA GLY A 108 22.79 -5.08 22.50
C GLY A 108 23.72 -4.93 21.28
N ARG A 109 24.90 -5.58 21.30
CA ARG A 109 25.86 -5.51 20.19
C ARG A 109 25.34 -6.10 18.88
N SER A 110 24.44 -7.07 18.97
CA SER A 110 23.85 -7.74 17.82
C SER A 110 22.59 -7.05 17.31
N VAL A 111 21.98 -6.17 18.11
CA VAL A 111 20.76 -5.45 17.74
C VAL A 111 21.02 -4.54 16.54
N ARG A 112 20.09 -4.57 15.59
CA ARG A 112 20.02 -3.76 14.37
C ARG A 112 18.71 -2.99 14.28
N ASP A 113 17.64 -3.51 14.88
CA ASP A 113 16.31 -2.90 14.95
C ASP A 113 15.89 -2.76 16.42
N LEU A 114 15.77 -1.52 16.90
CA LEU A 114 15.34 -1.19 18.26
C LEU A 114 13.99 -0.50 18.21
N ARG A 115 13.03 -1.04 18.96
CA ARG A 115 11.68 -0.50 19.14
C ARG A 115 11.51 -0.08 20.58
N ILE A 116 11.06 1.15 20.81
CA ILE A 116 10.80 1.64 22.16
C ILE A 116 9.31 1.89 22.29
N ARG A 117 8.69 1.20 23.24
CA ARG A 117 7.31 1.39 23.64
C ARG A 117 7.27 1.95 25.04
N MET A 118 6.49 3.02 25.21
CA MET A 118 6.32 3.69 26.48
C MET A 118 4.82 3.88 26.73
N GLY A 119 4.27 3.19 27.72
CA GLY A 119 2.84 3.22 28.08
C GLY A 119 1.94 2.23 27.32
N ARG A 120 0.65 2.56 27.19
CA ARG A 120 -0.35 1.78 26.45
C ARG A 120 -0.24 2.05 24.95
N SER A 121 -0.58 1.06 24.14
CA SER A 121 -0.57 1.14 22.68
C SER A 121 -1.70 0.28 22.14
N ASP A 122 -2.29 0.69 21.02
CA ASP A 122 -3.26 -0.10 20.24
C ASP A 122 -2.58 -1.12 19.31
N GLY A 123 -1.25 -1.27 19.43
CA GLY A 123 -0.43 -2.15 18.60
C GLY A 123 0.25 -1.42 17.42
N THR A 124 -0.38 -0.37 16.90
CA THR A 124 0.11 0.41 15.76
C THR A 124 0.71 1.75 16.19
N ARG A 125 0.16 2.36 17.24
CA ARG A 125 0.43 3.71 17.74
C ARG A 125 0.40 3.73 19.28
N PHE A 126 0.92 4.80 19.87
CA PHE A 126 0.71 5.05 21.28
C PHE A 126 -0.78 5.35 21.54
N ALA A 127 -1.40 4.59 22.44
CA ALA A 127 -2.80 4.75 22.83
C ALA A 127 -2.87 5.43 24.19
N THR A 128 -3.94 6.19 24.41
CA THR A 128 -4.18 7.05 25.58
C THR A 128 -3.82 6.37 26.91
N GLY A 129 -3.30 7.17 27.84
CA GLY A 129 -2.88 6.69 29.15
C GLY A 129 -2.07 7.73 29.92
N VAL A 130 -1.88 7.47 31.20
CA VAL A 130 -1.21 8.35 32.18
C VAL A 130 0.31 8.30 31.97
N TRP A 131 0.82 8.74 30.81
CA TRP A 131 2.27 8.68 30.51
C TRP A 131 3.09 9.70 31.29
N TRP A 132 2.45 10.74 31.84
CA TRP A 132 3.11 11.78 32.64
C TRP A 132 3.82 11.24 33.89
N TRP A 133 3.43 10.08 34.43
CA TRP A 133 4.17 9.46 35.55
C TRP A 133 5.56 8.95 35.13
N MET A 134 5.81 8.73 33.83
CA MET A 134 7.09 8.23 33.32
C MET A 134 8.07 9.34 33.09
N GLU A 135 7.55 10.53 32.83
CA GLU A 135 8.35 11.69 32.52
C GLU A 135 9.42 11.92 33.61
N ASP A 136 9.06 11.86 34.90
CA ASP A 136 10.00 12.08 36.01
C ASP A 136 10.95 10.92 36.29
N ARG A 137 10.89 9.83 35.51
CA ARG A 137 11.73 8.65 35.72
C ARG A 137 13.08 8.82 35.04
N GLU A 138 14.16 8.71 35.80
CA GLU A 138 15.51 8.67 35.23
C GLU A 138 15.78 7.31 34.57
N ILE A 139 15.70 7.28 33.24
CA ILE A 139 16.08 6.12 32.43
C ILE A 139 17.49 6.35 31.86
N PRO A 140 18.46 5.45 32.11
CA PRO A 140 19.85 5.62 31.68
C PRO A 140 20.03 5.27 30.19
N TRP A 141 19.48 6.12 29.32
CA TRP A 141 19.52 5.94 27.86
C TRP A 141 20.94 5.89 27.31
N ASP A 142 21.86 6.65 27.89
CA ASP A 142 23.27 6.63 27.52
C ASP A 142 23.90 5.23 27.70
N ILE A 143 23.62 4.57 28.83
CA ILE A 143 24.07 3.20 29.10
C ILE A 143 23.44 2.24 28.09
N ILE A 144 22.15 2.38 27.82
CA ILE A 144 21.42 1.51 26.89
C ILE A 144 22.00 1.62 25.47
N PHE A 145 22.05 2.84 24.91
CA PHE A 145 22.52 3.06 23.54
C PHE A 145 24.02 2.80 23.36
N SER A 146 24.84 2.98 24.41
CA SER A 146 26.28 2.63 24.36
C SER A 146 26.54 1.16 24.03
N GLN A 147 25.59 0.27 24.32
CA GLN A 147 25.72 -1.17 24.05
C GLN A 147 25.22 -1.56 22.65
N MET A 148 24.65 -0.63 21.88
CA MET A 148 24.07 -0.90 20.55
C MET A 148 24.76 -0.12 19.41
N PRO A 149 26.10 -0.13 19.27
CA PRO A 149 26.79 0.68 18.26
C PRO A 149 26.49 0.27 16.81
N GLY A 150 25.93 -0.92 16.60
CA GLY A 150 25.52 -1.44 15.29
C GLY A 150 24.06 -1.18 14.94
N LEU A 151 23.33 -0.41 15.74
CA LEU A 151 21.92 -0.11 15.50
C LEU A 151 21.72 0.58 14.14
N LYS A 152 20.72 0.11 13.37
CA LYS A 152 20.39 0.61 12.03
C LYS A 152 18.99 1.20 11.94
N ARG A 153 18.01 0.66 12.68
CA ARG A 153 16.65 1.19 12.77
C ARG A 153 16.34 1.55 14.22
N LEU A 154 15.79 2.75 14.41
CA LEU A 154 15.22 3.20 15.68
C LEU A 154 13.75 3.55 15.44
N ASP A 155 12.86 2.78 16.05
CA ASP A 155 11.41 2.95 15.93
C ASP A 155 10.82 3.46 17.24
N LEU A 156 10.32 4.70 17.22
CA LEU A 156 9.76 5.41 18.36
C LEU A 156 8.26 5.66 18.20
N ARG A 157 7.58 4.99 17.24
CA ARG A 157 6.15 5.24 16.95
C ARG A 157 5.22 5.00 18.14
N LEU A 158 5.64 4.14 19.08
CA LEU A 158 4.89 3.77 20.29
C LEU A 158 5.33 4.58 21.52
N MET A 159 5.85 5.79 21.31
CA MET A 159 6.17 6.75 22.37
C MET A 159 5.22 7.96 22.32
N PRO A 160 4.92 8.60 23.47
CA PRO A 160 4.21 9.87 23.47
C PRO A 160 5.03 10.94 22.75
N LEU A 161 4.46 11.63 21.75
CA LEU A 161 5.11 12.68 20.96
C LEU A 161 5.71 13.80 21.83
N GLU A 162 5.06 14.14 22.93
CA GLU A 162 5.48 15.23 23.82
C GLU A 162 6.38 14.77 24.98
N SER A 163 6.83 13.51 24.97
CA SER A 163 7.68 12.98 26.03
C SER A 163 9.04 13.67 26.10
N ARG A 164 9.48 14.02 27.32
CA ARG A 164 10.83 14.56 27.58
C ARG A 164 11.94 13.58 27.21
N HIS A 165 11.62 12.29 27.11
CA HIS A 165 12.58 11.25 26.75
C HIS A 165 12.95 11.28 25.28
N LEU A 166 12.07 11.75 24.38
CA LEU A 166 12.33 11.74 22.93
C LEU A 166 13.58 12.54 22.54
N PRO A 167 13.78 13.81 22.97
CA PRO A 167 15.03 14.52 22.70
C PRO A 167 16.26 13.79 23.26
N ILE A 168 16.17 13.22 24.47
CA ILE A 168 17.28 12.52 25.12
C ILE A 168 17.66 11.26 24.32
N LEU A 169 16.66 10.51 23.85
CA LEU A 169 16.82 9.34 22.99
C LEU A 169 17.52 9.70 21.68
N LEU A 170 17.09 10.76 21.01
CA LEU A 170 17.71 11.22 19.76
C LEU A 170 19.17 11.63 19.97
N GLU A 171 19.47 12.38 21.03
CA GLU A 171 20.82 12.81 21.35
C GLU A 171 21.74 11.62 21.68
N THR A 172 21.26 10.68 22.50
CA THR A 172 22.02 9.48 22.89
C THR A 172 22.20 8.51 21.72
N ALA A 173 21.18 8.31 20.88
CA ALA A 173 21.28 7.54 19.65
C ALA A 173 22.28 8.16 18.67
N ALA A 174 22.24 9.49 18.47
CA ALA A 174 23.24 10.20 17.67
C ALA A 174 24.65 10.07 18.24
N LYS A 175 24.76 9.87 19.56
CA LYS A 175 26.05 9.68 20.24
C LYS A 175 26.67 8.32 20.04
N PHE A 176 25.90 7.26 20.17
CA PHE A 176 26.43 5.90 20.23
C PHE A 176 26.12 5.06 18.98
N CYS A 177 25.04 5.37 18.26
CA CYS A 177 24.53 4.60 17.14
C CYS A 177 24.79 5.31 15.81
N LEU A 178 26.07 5.41 15.42
CA LEU A 178 26.50 6.09 14.20
C LEU A 178 26.21 5.32 12.89
N GLN A 179 25.61 4.14 12.98
CA GLN A 179 25.20 3.32 11.84
C GLN A 179 23.70 3.42 11.56
N LEU A 180 22.99 4.37 12.19
CA LEU A 180 21.57 4.53 12.00
C LEU A 180 21.25 4.88 10.54
N GLU A 181 20.29 4.18 9.97
CA GLU A 181 19.83 4.31 8.59
C GLU A 181 18.33 4.64 8.53
N TYR A 182 17.55 4.24 9.54
CA TYR A 182 16.10 4.37 9.58
C TYR A 182 15.68 4.96 10.93
N LEU A 183 14.95 6.07 10.91
CA LEU A 183 14.39 6.70 12.11
C LEU A 183 12.88 6.91 11.91
N VAL A 184 12.10 6.39 12.85
CA VAL A 184 10.65 6.59 12.90
C VAL A 184 10.28 7.35 14.18
N LEU A 185 9.72 8.55 14.03
CA LEU A 185 9.21 9.35 15.14
C LEU A 185 7.72 9.10 15.38
N PRO A 186 7.23 9.31 16.61
CA PRO A 186 5.80 9.24 16.90
C PRO A 186 5.01 10.34 16.20
N ARG A 187 3.71 10.09 16.05
CA ARG A 187 2.70 11.06 15.62
C ARG A 187 1.92 11.60 16.82
N LYS A 188 1.16 12.70 16.64
CA LYS A 188 0.18 13.13 17.64
C LYS A 188 -0.96 12.13 17.79
N GLN A 189 -1.55 12.10 18.98
CA GLN A 189 -2.55 11.09 19.37
C GLN A 189 -3.91 11.44 18.76
N ASP A 190 -4.38 12.64 19.05
CA ASP A 190 -5.57 13.24 18.47
C ASP A 190 -5.13 14.18 17.34
N MET A 191 -5.78 14.05 16.17
CA MET A 191 -5.51 14.88 15.01
C MET A 191 -6.11 16.29 15.19
N ASP A 192 -7.17 16.43 15.98
CA ASP A 192 -7.81 17.72 16.21
C ASP A 192 -7.10 18.55 17.28
N GLU A 193 -6.30 17.90 18.15
CA GLU A 193 -5.54 18.59 19.19
C GLU A 193 -4.26 19.23 18.65
N ARG A 194 -4.02 20.47 19.11
CA ARG A 194 -2.77 21.17 18.85
C ARG A 194 -1.67 20.65 19.75
N VAL A 195 -0.52 20.35 19.14
CA VAL A 195 0.70 20.00 19.86
C VAL A 195 1.34 21.22 20.54
N ASN A 196 2.06 20.96 21.63
CA ASN A 196 2.84 21.98 22.33
C ASN A 196 4.07 22.39 21.50
N SER A 197 3.96 23.54 20.82
CA SER A 197 5.01 24.10 19.95
C SER A 197 6.39 24.17 20.59
N ALA A 198 6.48 24.49 21.89
CA ALA A 198 7.76 24.59 22.57
C ALA A 198 8.45 23.22 22.74
N VAL A 199 7.67 22.18 23.03
CA VAL A 199 8.17 20.80 23.16
C VAL A 199 8.60 20.26 21.79
N ILE A 200 7.75 20.44 20.77
CA ILE A 200 8.04 20.00 19.40
C ILE A 200 9.22 20.76 18.80
N GLY A 201 9.32 22.07 19.03
CA GLY A 201 10.45 22.88 18.59
C GLY A 201 11.78 22.43 19.22
N LYS A 202 11.77 22.05 20.51
CA LYS A 202 12.94 21.46 21.17
C LYS A 202 13.32 20.11 20.55
N MET A 203 12.35 19.22 20.33
CA MET A 203 12.56 17.92 19.69
C MET A 203 13.15 18.09 18.29
N THR A 204 12.59 18.99 17.47
CA THR A 204 13.04 19.29 16.11
C THR A 204 14.48 19.80 16.09
N LYS A 205 14.84 20.69 17.02
CA LYS A 205 16.23 21.17 17.17
C LYS A 205 17.21 20.04 17.48
N VAL A 206 16.83 19.10 18.34
CA VAL A 206 17.67 17.94 18.67
C VAL A 206 17.74 16.96 17.51
N LEU A 207 16.63 16.73 16.81
CA LEU A 207 16.58 15.93 15.58
C LEU A 207 17.57 16.46 14.54
N ARG A 208 17.58 17.77 14.29
CA ARG A 208 18.55 18.41 13.39
C ARG A 208 19.99 18.10 13.77
N GLY A 209 20.34 18.27 15.05
CA GLY A 209 21.69 17.95 15.55
C GLY A 209 22.04 16.46 15.44
N ALA A 210 21.05 15.57 15.63
CA ALA A 210 21.20 14.14 15.44
C ALA A 210 21.46 13.78 13.97
N MET A 211 20.66 14.34 13.04
CA MET A 211 20.82 14.19 11.59
C MET A 211 22.20 14.64 11.12
N GLU A 212 22.61 15.86 11.52
CA GLU A 212 23.95 16.39 11.21
C GLU A 212 25.05 15.43 11.69
N ARG A 213 24.91 14.88 12.89
CA ARG A 213 25.90 13.95 13.43
C ARG A 213 25.92 12.60 12.71
N TRP A 214 24.78 12.01 12.39
CA TRP A 214 24.72 10.79 11.58
C TRP A 214 25.27 11.02 10.17
N HIS A 215 25.08 12.21 9.61
CA HIS A 215 25.64 12.60 8.33
C HIS A 215 27.17 12.72 8.38
N LEU A 216 27.70 13.50 9.33
CA LEU A 216 29.12 13.86 9.38
C LEU A 216 30.00 12.80 10.03
N LYS A 217 29.47 12.05 11.00
CA LYS A 217 30.23 11.05 11.78
C LYS A 217 29.80 9.61 11.50
N GLY A 218 28.62 9.41 10.92
CA GLY A 218 28.14 8.10 10.54
C GLY A 218 28.79 7.55 9.28
N LYS A 219 28.57 6.26 9.02
CA LYS A 219 29.12 5.57 7.84
C LYS A 219 28.17 5.57 6.64
N CYS A 220 26.92 5.99 6.85
CA CYS A 220 25.84 5.89 5.88
C CYS A 220 25.62 7.19 5.08
N GLY A 221 26.32 8.27 5.41
CA GLY A 221 26.16 9.58 4.76
C GLY A 221 24.80 10.23 5.02
N GLY A 222 24.22 9.98 6.19
CA GLY A 222 22.86 10.40 6.58
C GLY A 222 21.88 9.23 6.67
N LEU A 223 20.62 9.55 6.97
CA LEU A 223 19.53 8.58 7.05
C LEU A 223 19.03 8.20 5.64
N LYS A 224 18.56 6.97 5.51
CA LYS A 224 17.87 6.45 4.30
C LYS A 224 16.34 6.53 4.43
N GLN A 225 15.81 6.47 5.64
CA GLN A 225 14.40 6.74 5.95
C GLN A 225 14.33 7.72 7.11
N LEU A 226 13.46 8.71 6.98
CA LEU A 226 13.14 9.66 8.04
C LEU A 226 11.62 9.86 8.06
N THR A 227 10.97 9.34 9.10
CA THR A 227 9.53 9.48 9.33
C THR A 227 9.32 10.53 10.41
N VAL A 228 8.72 11.67 10.05
CA VAL A 228 8.37 12.77 10.98
C VAL A 228 6.91 13.15 10.77
N PRO A 229 5.97 12.40 11.37
CA PRO A 229 4.54 12.58 11.09
C PRO A 229 3.98 13.92 11.54
N THR A 230 4.49 14.46 12.66
CA THR A 230 3.98 15.68 13.27
C THR A 230 5.10 16.69 13.49
N ARG A 231 4.86 17.95 13.12
CA ARG A 231 5.78 19.08 13.26
C ARG A 231 5.05 20.24 13.96
N GLU A 232 5.80 21.25 14.36
CA GLU A 232 5.26 22.44 15.01
C GLU A 232 4.31 23.20 14.03
N GLU A 233 3.16 23.65 14.56
CA GLU A 233 2.03 24.12 13.72
C GLU A 233 1.91 25.65 13.65
N GLU A 234 2.66 26.42 14.45
CA GLU A 234 2.54 27.90 14.51
C GLU A 234 3.06 28.63 13.26
N ASP A 235 4.18 28.18 12.68
CA ASP A 235 4.82 28.80 11.51
C ASP A 235 5.16 27.74 10.45
N ARG A 236 4.10 27.12 9.89
CA ARG A 236 4.19 25.96 8.98
C ARG A 236 5.15 26.18 7.80
N VAL A 237 5.17 27.39 7.22
CA VAL A 237 6.07 27.75 6.11
C VAL A 237 7.53 27.68 6.54
N ARG A 238 7.90 28.36 7.62
CA ARG A 238 9.27 28.41 8.11
C ARG A 238 9.75 27.04 8.58
N ILE A 239 8.88 26.31 9.27
CA ILE A 239 9.18 24.99 9.84
C ILE A 239 9.34 23.97 8.72
N SER A 240 8.45 23.97 7.73
CA SER A 240 8.56 23.09 6.55
C SER A 240 9.81 23.38 5.73
N THR A 241 10.08 24.66 5.47
CA THR A 241 11.27 25.07 4.71
C THR A 241 12.55 24.62 5.42
N ARG A 242 12.69 24.88 6.72
CA ARG A 242 13.85 24.45 7.51
C ARG A 242 14.00 22.94 7.55
N PHE A 243 12.91 22.20 7.72
CA PHE A 243 12.94 20.74 7.71
C PHE A 243 13.48 20.20 6.38
N ILE A 244 12.98 20.71 5.25
CA ILE A 244 13.45 20.27 3.92
C ILE A 244 14.90 20.70 3.67
N GLU A 245 15.31 21.90 4.10
CA GLU A 245 16.71 22.34 4.05
C GLU A 245 17.64 21.43 4.89
N ASP A 246 17.21 21.02 6.09
CA ASP A 246 17.96 20.10 6.94
C ASP A 246 18.04 18.69 6.29
N VAL A 247 16.99 18.23 5.62
CA VAL A 247 17.01 16.97 4.84
C VAL A 247 17.98 17.08 3.66
N ILE A 248 17.97 18.18 2.91
CA ILE A 248 18.91 18.44 1.82
C ILE A 248 20.35 18.40 2.33
N ALA A 249 20.61 19.03 3.48
CA ALA A 249 21.94 19.15 4.05
C ALA A 249 22.46 17.83 4.64
N PHE A 250 21.62 17.09 5.37
CA PHE A 250 22.07 15.99 6.22
C PHE A 250 21.58 14.60 5.78
N CYS A 251 20.56 14.51 4.93
CA CYS A 251 20.04 13.26 4.40
C CYS A 251 19.96 13.25 2.84
N PRO A 252 21.02 13.60 2.10
CA PRO A 252 20.97 13.67 0.63
C PRO A 252 20.72 12.31 -0.05
N ASN A 253 20.96 11.20 0.65
CA ASN A 253 20.72 9.84 0.17
C ASN A 253 19.39 9.25 0.65
N VAL A 254 18.47 10.09 1.12
CA VAL A 254 17.15 9.65 1.59
C VAL A 254 16.41 8.90 0.48
N LYS A 255 15.80 7.80 0.88
CA LYS A 255 14.99 6.92 0.02
C LYS A 255 13.50 7.05 0.35
N TYR A 256 13.19 7.36 1.60
CA TYR A 256 11.84 7.43 2.15
C TYR A 256 11.71 8.64 3.08
N LEU A 257 10.78 9.53 2.75
CA LEU A 257 10.27 10.59 3.61
C LEU A 257 8.78 10.32 3.77
N ASP A 258 8.47 9.41 4.68
CA ASP A 258 7.17 8.73 4.80
C ASP A 258 6.42 9.16 6.07
N GLY A 259 6.68 10.37 6.58
CA GLY A 259 5.88 10.95 7.68
C GLY A 259 4.38 10.96 7.35
N TYR A 260 4.06 11.21 6.07
CA TYR A 260 2.70 11.32 5.57
C TYR A 260 1.88 10.06 5.79
N SER A 261 2.48 8.86 5.73
CA SER A 261 1.74 7.61 5.90
C SER A 261 1.14 7.45 7.29
N HIS A 262 1.60 8.26 8.25
CA HIS A 262 1.06 8.32 9.61
C HIS A 262 0.21 9.57 9.86
N ALA A 263 0.22 10.55 8.95
CA ALA A 263 -0.53 11.81 9.02
C ALA A 263 -1.67 11.88 7.98
N LEU A 264 -1.80 10.87 7.12
CA LEU A 264 -2.94 10.63 6.25
C LEU A 264 -4.16 10.25 7.11
N ASP A 265 -5.30 10.80 6.72
CA ASP A 265 -6.61 10.43 7.24
C ASP A 265 -6.97 9.03 6.76
N GLU A 266 -7.17 8.13 7.72
CA GLU A 266 -7.47 6.71 7.46
C GLU A 266 -8.81 6.50 6.77
N MET A 267 -9.70 7.52 6.77
CA MET A 267 -11.02 7.40 6.16
C MET A 267 -11.06 7.76 4.67
N ASN A 268 -10.09 8.51 4.15
CA ASN A 268 -10.20 8.99 2.77
C ASN A 268 -8.89 9.09 1.97
N ASP A 269 -7.71 8.76 2.51
CA ASP A 269 -6.40 8.71 1.81
C ASP A 269 -5.97 9.97 1.01
N VAL A 270 -6.80 11.02 0.97
CA VAL A 270 -6.58 12.27 0.25
C VAL A 270 -6.39 13.47 1.19
N THR A 271 -6.70 13.30 2.48
CA THR A 271 -6.49 14.33 3.50
C THR A 271 -5.22 14.01 4.28
N CYS A 272 -4.26 14.95 4.31
CA CYS A 272 -3.04 14.79 5.10
C CYS A 272 -2.72 16.07 5.87
N GLU A 273 -2.43 15.95 7.16
CA GLU A 273 -1.96 17.10 7.94
C GLU A 273 -0.53 17.52 7.60
N GLU A 274 0.30 16.57 7.15
CA GLU A 274 1.66 16.87 6.76
C GLU A 274 1.67 17.65 5.44
N LYS A 275 1.92 18.95 5.54
CA LYS A 275 2.02 19.86 4.39
C LYS A 275 3.39 20.49 4.33
N TRP A 276 4.06 20.36 3.19
CA TRP A 276 5.33 21.00 2.91
C TRP A 276 5.05 22.37 2.30
N MET A 277 4.83 23.34 3.18
CA MET A 277 4.63 24.75 2.81
C MET A 277 5.97 25.38 2.41
N ILE A 278 6.54 24.93 1.28
CA ILE A 278 7.88 25.30 0.80
C ILE A 278 7.80 26.10 -0.50
N SER A 279 8.80 26.95 -0.73
CA SER A 279 8.94 27.65 -2.00
C SER A 279 9.39 26.73 -3.13
N LEU A 280 9.17 27.17 -4.37
CA LEU A 280 9.65 26.47 -5.56
C LEU A 280 11.19 26.35 -5.57
N GLU A 281 11.91 27.34 -5.04
CA GLU A 281 13.37 27.31 -4.94
C GLU A 281 13.85 26.19 -4.00
N THR A 282 13.19 26.04 -2.84
CA THR A 282 13.50 24.95 -1.90
C THR A 282 13.17 23.60 -2.51
N TRP A 283 12.04 23.51 -3.23
CA TRP A 283 11.65 22.31 -3.96
C TRP A 283 12.67 21.91 -5.03
N GLU A 284 13.19 22.87 -5.80
CA GLU A 284 14.23 22.61 -6.81
C GLU A 284 15.53 22.09 -6.17
N LYS A 285 15.99 22.72 -5.09
CA LYS A 285 17.17 22.25 -4.35
C LYS A 285 16.98 20.84 -3.80
N PHE A 286 15.79 20.54 -3.30
CA PHE A 286 15.42 19.20 -2.83
C PHE A 286 15.52 18.17 -3.95
N ASN A 287 14.83 18.41 -5.07
CA ASN A 287 14.79 17.49 -6.20
C ASN A 287 16.17 17.26 -6.83
N LYS A 288 17.00 18.31 -6.90
CA LYS A 288 18.37 18.24 -7.39
C LYS A 288 19.28 17.39 -6.50
N THR A 289 19.07 17.42 -5.18
CA THR A 289 19.95 16.78 -4.20
C THR A 289 19.48 15.36 -3.87
N CYS A 290 18.21 15.20 -3.51
CA CYS A 290 17.61 13.97 -2.99
C CYS A 290 17.08 13.07 -4.12
N THR A 291 17.96 12.60 -5.00
CA THR A 291 17.58 11.79 -6.19
C THR A 291 17.40 10.29 -5.90
N LYS A 292 17.63 9.86 -4.66
CA LYS A 292 17.60 8.44 -4.25
C LYS A 292 16.23 7.95 -3.74
N LEU A 293 15.21 8.80 -3.85
CA LEU A 293 13.84 8.48 -3.50
C LEU A 293 13.37 7.19 -4.17
N ARG A 294 12.60 6.40 -3.42
CA ARG A 294 12.00 5.15 -3.87
C ARG A 294 10.48 5.21 -3.95
N GLU A 295 9.90 6.11 -3.17
CA GLU A 295 8.48 6.37 -3.10
C GLU A 295 8.28 7.87 -2.90
N PHE A 296 7.21 8.40 -3.47
CA PHE A 296 6.79 9.78 -3.28
C PHE A 296 5.27 9.91 -3.39
N HIS A 297 4.68 10.70 -2.50
CA HIS A 297 3.24 10.90 -2.42
C HIS A 297 2.94 12.39 -2.55
N TRP A 298 2.10 12.78 -3.52
CA TRP A 298 1.91 14.19 -3.85
C TRP A 298 1.13 14.99 -2.80
N VAL A 299 0.40 14.30 -1.90
CA VAL A 299 -0.38 14.90 -0.80
C VAL A 299 0.40 15.88 0.08
N VAL A 300 1.72 15.74 0.17
CA VAL A 300 2.53 16.61 1.04
C VAL A 300 3.00 17.90 0.37
N VAL A 301 2.91 18.03 -0.96
CA VAL A 301 3.39 19.22 -1.70
C VAL A 301 2.26 19.89 -2.48
N PRO A 302 2.41 21.16 -2.90
CA PRO A 302 1.45 21.78 -3.80
C PRO A 302 1.21 20.94 -5.07
N PHE A 303 -0.06 20.67 -5.36
CA PHE A 303 -0.48 20.10 -6.64
C PHE A 303 -0.46 21.21 -7.71
N ALA A 304 0.66 21.33 -8.43
CA ALA A 304 0.91 22.49 -9.30
C ALA A 304 1.96 22.22 -10.40
N ASP A 305 1.73 22.80 -11.58
CA ASP A 305 2.59 22.70 -12.76
C ASP A 305 4.06 23.06 -12.51
N PRO A 306 4.41 24.15 -11.81
CA PRO A 306 5.81 24.45 -11.53
C PRO A 306 6.49 23.35 -10.70
N PHE A 307 5.76 22.71 -9.80
CA PHE A 307 6.26 21.61 -8.98
C PHE A 307 6.43 20.33 -9.80
N PHE A 308 5.47 20.03 -10.69
CA PHE A 308 5.55 18.90 -11.63
C PHE A 308 6.79 18.99 -12.52
N ARG A 309 7.02 20.16 -13.14
CA ARG A 309 8.16 20.40 -14.03
C ARG A 309 9.50 20.23 -13.32
N VAL A 310 9.67 20.86 -12.16
CA VAL A 310 10.90 20.74 -11.35
C VAL A 310 11.14 19.29 -10.92
N PHE A 311 10.10 18.56 -10.55
CA PHE A 311 10.23 17.15 -10.22
C PHE A 311 10.66 16.31 -11.44
N GLY A 312 10.07 16.57 -12.61
CA GLY A 312 10.39 15.90 -13.87
C GLY A 312 11.80 16.20 -14.40
N ASP A 313 12.30 17.41 -14.18
CA ASP A 313 13.64 17.83 -14.65
C ASP A 313 14.80 17.21 -13.85
N HIS A 314 14.50 16.63 -12.68
CA HIS A 314 15.49 15.97 -11.83
C HIS A 314 15.18 14.48 -11.68
N VAL A 315 15.86 13.66 -12.49
CA VAL A 315 15.63 12.22 -12.58
C VAL A 315 15.86 11.50 -11.23
N LYS A 316 14.88 10.69 -10.83
CA LYS A 316 14.91 9.83 -9.65
C LYS A 316 14.94 8.36 -10.11
N PRO A 317 16.13 7.82 -10.43
CA PRO A 317 16.25 6.55 -11.15
C PRO A 317 15.77 5.32 -10.34
N ASN A 318 15.53 5.47 -9.04
CA ASN A 318 15.07 4.39 -8.17
C ASN A 318 13.65 4.61 -7.63
N LEU A 319 12.93 5.63 -8.10
CA LEU A 319 11.55 5.88 -7.72
C LEU A 319 10.68 4.78 -8.34
N LYS A 320 10.07 3.96 -7.49
CA LYS A 320 9.30 2.78 -7.88
C LYS A 320 7.80 2.97 -7.70
N LYS A 321 7.39 3.69 -6.65
CA LYS A 321 6.00 4.01 -6.36
C LYS A 321 5.80 5.52 -6.38
N LEU A 322 4.74 5.97 -7.04
CA LEU A 322 4.33 7.38 -7.09
C LEU A 322 2.83 7.44 -6.88
N THR A 323 2.39 8.22 -5.90
CA THR A 323 0.97 8.52 -5.69
C THR A 323 0.69 9.98 -6.06
N LEU A 324 -0.28 10.19 -6.95
CA LEU A 324 -0.76 11.51 -7.38
C LEU A 324 -2.11 11.78 -6.73
N THR A 325 -2.16 12.81 -5.89
CA THR A 325 -3.39 13.29 -5.27
C THR A 325 -3.23 14.76 -4.87
N SER A 326 -4.33 15.49 -4.80
CA SER A 326 -4.34 16.83 -4.21
C SER A 326 -4.87 16.76 -2.79
N ASN A 327 -4.07 17.22 -1.83
CA ASN A 327 -4.45 17.21 -0.43
C ASN A 327 -5.67 18.11 -0.18
N LEU A 328 -6.77 17.51 0.29
CA LEU A 328 -8.02 18.24 0.51
C LEU A 328 -7.92 19.32 1.58
N SER A 329 -7.03 19.14 2.55
CA SER A 329 -6.84 20.11 3.62
C SER A 329 -5.88 21.25 3.24
N TRP A 330 -5.45 21.34 1.97
CA TRP A 330 -4.47 22.34 1.55
C TRP A 330 -5.03 23.77 1.58
N ASP A 331 -4.47 24.62 2.44
CA ASP A 331 -4.84 26.03 2.51
C ASP A 331 -4.03 26.87 1.51
N ARG A 332 -4.65 27.19 0.37
CA ARG A 332 -4.05 28.03 -0.67
C ARG A 332 -3.88 29.48 -0.22
N GLU A 333 -4.81 29.99 0.59
CA GLU A 333 -4.71 31.36 1.08
C GLU A 333 -3.49 31.47 2.00
N GLU A 334 -3.30 30.56 2.94
CA GLU A 334 -2.11 30.51 3.80
C GLU A 334 -0.82 30.44 2.97
N TYR A 335 -0.81 29.60 1.91
CA TYR A 335 0.34 29.43 1.03
C TYR A 335 0.69 30.72 0.26
N PHE A 336 -0.30 31.45 -0.26
CA PHE A 336 -0.06 32.65 -1.08
C PHE A 336 0.03 33.96 -0.27
N THR A 337 -0.63 34.06 0.88
CA THR A 337 -0.72 35.31 1.68
C THR A 337 0.64 35.79 2.21
N ARG A 338 1.62 34.90 2.36
CA ARG A 338 2.98 35.27 2.82
C ARG A 338 3.99 35.50 1.70
N ASP A 339 3.60 35.26 0.44
CA ASP A 339 4.41 35.60 -0.73
C ASP A 339 3.88 36.93 -1.29
N ALA A 340 4.36 38.05 -0.73
CA ALA A 340 3.84 39.42 -0.92
C ALA A 340 3.94 39.98 -2.36
N SER A 341 4.15 39.13 -3.36
CA SER A 341 4.36 39.49 -4.76
C SER A 341 3.28 38.96 -5.71
N LEU A 342 2.20 38.36 -5.20
CA LEU A 342 1.25 37.61 -6.02
C LEU A 342 -0.19 37.98 -5.67
N GLY A 343 -1.04 38.14 -6.69
CA GLY A 343 -2.42 38.61 -6.59
C GLY A 343 -3.37 37.68 -5.83
N LEU A 344 -4.68 37.77 -6.12
CA LEU A 344 -5.70 36.99 -5.43
C LEU A 344 -5.41 35.46 -5.53
N PRO A 345 -5.52 34.70 -4.42
CA PRO A 345 -5.19 33.26 -4.33
C PRO A 345 -5.90 32.35 -5.36
N THR A 346 -7.07 32.76 -5.85
CA THR A 346 -7.98 31.96 -6.68
C THR A 346 -7.67 31.95 -8.18
N GLU A 347 -6.74 32.77 -8.66
CA GLU A 347 -6.51 32.95 -10.10
C GLU A 347 -5.11 32.56 -10.59
N LYS A 348 -4.28 31.92 -9.75
CA LYS A 348 -2.89 31.64 -10.14
C LYS A 348 -2.84 30.46 -11.13
N PRO A 349 -2.46 30.67 -12.40
CA PRO A 349 -2.44 29.60 -13.40
C PRO A 349 -1.45 28.49 -13.01
N GLY A 350 -1.82 27.24 -13.29
CA GLY A 350 -0.96 26.08 -13.05
C GLY A 350 -0.92 25.61 -11.60
N TYR A 351 -1.88 25.99 -10.76
CA TYR A 351 -2.04 25.47 -9.39
C TYR A 351 -3.45 24.88 -9.23
N GLY A 352 -3.56 23.74 -8.57
CA GLY A 352 -4.87 23.19 -8.21
C GLY A 352 -5.70 22.74 -9.39
N LEU A 353 -6.98 23.17 -9.43
CA LEU A 353 -7.88 23.00 -10.59
C LEU A 353 -7.27 23.52 -11.91
N LEU A 354 -6.42 24.55 -11.85
CA LEU A 354 -5.78 25.11 -13.04
C LEU A 354 -4.46 24.43 -13.39
N ALA A 355 -4.03 23.42 -12.62
CA ALA A 355 -2.87 22.60 -12.95
C ALA A 355 -3.26 21.59 -14.03
N SER A 356 -2.43 21.49 -15.07
CA SER A 356 -2.72 20.67 -16.26
C SER A 356 -1.49 19.94 -16.80
N ASP A 357 -0.31 20.17 -16.21
CA ASP A 357 0.98 19.65 -16.67
C ASP A 357 1.51 18.53 -15.75
N VAL A 358 0.61 17.73 -15.17
CA VAL A 358 0.97 16.61 -14.28
C VAL A 358 1.85 15.57 -14.99
N VAL A 359 1.70 15.45 -16.31
CA VAL A 359 2.52 14.57 -17.15
C VAL A 359 4.02 14.88 -17.05
N ALA A 360 4.40 16.14 -16.79
CA ALA A 360 5.79 16.55 -16.67
C ALA A 360 6.56 15.75 -15.60
N VAL A 361 5.86 15.22 -14.59
CA VAL A 361 6.45 14.39 -13.52
C VAL A 361 7.18 13.17 -14.07
N PHE A 362 6.63 12.51 -15.07
CA PHE A 362 7.10 11.19 -15.52
C PHE A 362 8.44 11.22 -16.24
N LYS A 363 8.85 12.39 -16.78
CA LYS A 363 10.20 12.62 -17.28
C LYS A 363 11.28 12.30 -16.23
N GLY A 364 10.94 12.49 -14.95
CA GLY A 364 11.82 12.23 -13.81
C GLY A 364 11.78 10.79 -13.28
N CYS A 365 10.90 9.92 -13.80
CA CYS A 365 10.52 8.65 -13.17
C CYS A 365 10.76 7.40 -14.05
N PRO A 366 11.93 7.22 -14.70
CA PRO A 366 12.14 6.09 -15.62
C PRO A 366 12.11 4.71 -14.93
N GLY A 367 12.22 4.67 -13.61
CA GLY A 367 12.22 3.47 -12.79
C GLY A 367 10.86 3.08 -12.21
N LEU A 368 9.79 3.79 -12.59
CA LEU A 368 8.47 3.62 -12.00
C LEU A 368 7.89 2.23 -12.28
N ILE A 369 7.34 1.61 -11.24
CA ILE A 369 6.74 0.27 -11.27
C ILE A 369 5.25 0.35 -10.92
N GLU A 370 4.89 1.25 -10.00
CA GLU A 370 3.54 1.42 -9.47
C GLU A 370 3.16 2.89 -9.52
N LEU A 371 2.02 3.17 -10.16
CA LEU A 371 1.39 4.49 -10.20
C LEU A 371 0.02 4.40 -9.54
N ASP A 372 -0.23 5.30 -8.60
CA ASP A 372 -1.45 5.38 -7.82
C ASP A 372 -2.03 6.79 -7.97
N ILE A 373 -3.33 6.90 -8.23
CA ILE A 373 -4.05 8.15 -8.41
C ILE A 373 -5.27 8.10 -7.48
N ALA A 374 -5.26 8.94 -6.45
CA ALA A 374 -6.33 9.02 -5.46
C ALA A 374 -7.07 10.36 -5.60
N ILE A 375 -8.37 10.28 -5.85
CA ILE A 375 -9.27 11.42 -6.05
C ILE A 375 -10.44 11.24 -5.09
N ASP A 376 -10.84 12.29 -4.37
CA ASP A 376 -12.12 12.29 -3.65
C ASP A 376 -13.02 13.31 -4.35
N GLN A 377 -13.85 12.83 -5.28
CA GLN A 377 -14.59 13.73 -6.16
C GLN A 377 -15.67 14.51 -5.41
N GLU A 378 -16.35 13.89 -4.46
CA GLU A 378 -17.39 14.51 -3.63
C GLU A 378 -16.82 15.72 -2.88
N LYS A 379 -15.76 15.53 -2.08
CA LYS A 379 -15.18 16.65 -1.32
C LYS A 379 -14.50 17.68 -2.21
N ASN A 380 -14.00 17.27 -3.38
CA ASN A 380 -13.40 18.18 -4.34
C ASN A 380 -14.44 19.11 -4.99
N GLU A 381 -15.70 18.67 -5.15
CA GLU A 381 -16.84 19.51 -5.55
C GLU A 381 -17.37 20.38 -4.39
N GLU A 382 -17.41 19.84 -3.16
CA GLU A 382 -17.82 20.60 -1.96
C GLU A 382 -16.81 21.67 -1.54
N ALA A 383 -15.54 21.50 -1.91
CA ALA A 383 -14.48 22.44 -1.56
C ALA A 383 -14.75 23.84 -2.13
N LEU A 384 -14.57 24.86 -1.29
CA LEU A 384 -14.72 26.28 -1.67
C LEU A 384 -13.87 26.69 -2.89
N ALA A 385 -12.80 25.95 -3.16
CA ALA A 385 -12.05 26.01 -4.41
C ALA A 385 -11.62 24.60 -4.80
N THR A 386 -12.09 24.12 -5.96
CA THR A 386 -11.75 22.79 -6.47
C THR A 386 -10.24 22.58 -6.48
N LEU A 387 -9.83 21.47 -5.91
CA LEU A 387 -8.44 21.16 -5.60
C LEU A 387 -7.73 20.47 -6.76
N LEU A 388 -8.48 19.70 -7.56
CA LEU A 388 -7.99 18.87 -8.65
C LEU A 388 -9.06 18.80 -9.76
N ASP A 389 -8.66 18.88 -11.02
CA ASP A 389 -9.53 18.46 -12.13
C ASP A 389 -9.22 17.00 -12.45
N ALA A 390 -10.20 16.09 -12.36
CA ALA A 390 -9.99 14.67 -12.63
C ALA A 390 -9.67 14.41 -14.11
N ASP A 391 -10.13 15.27 -15.03
CA ASP A 391 -9.91 15.13 -16.47
C ASP A 391 -8.46 15.39 -16.91
N ILE A 392 -7.59 15.83 -16.00
CA ILE A 392 -6.15 15.83 -16.29
C ILE A 392 -5.58 14.42 -16.47
N PHE A 393 -6.30 13.39 -15.98
CA PHE A 393 -5.93 11.98 -16.09
C PHE A 393 -6.60 11.26 -17.28
N GLY A 394 -6.96 12.01 -18.33
CA GLY A 394 -7.50 11.45 -19.58
C GLY A 394 -6.46 10.95 -20.59
N ASP A 395 -6.87 10.87 -21.86
CA ASP A 395 -6.09 10.26 -22.96
C ASP A 395 -4.64 10.74 -23.09
N LYS A 396 -4.42 12.06 -23.06
CA LYS A 396 -3.08 12.62 -23.21
C LYS A 396 -2.15 12.23 -22.06
N PHE A 397 -2.70 12.04 -20.87
CA PHE A 397 -1.94 11.64 -19.70
C PHE A 397 -1.45 10.21 -19.86
N TRP A 398 -2.34 9.27 -20.15
CA TRP A 398 -2.00 7.86 -20.25
C TRP A 398 -1.09 7.54 -21.44
N GLU A 399 -1.31 8.21 -22.58
CA GLU A 399 -0.40 8.12 -23.74
C GLU A 399 1.05 8.49 -23.33
N ALA A 400 1.22 9.57 -22.56
CA ALA A 400 2.53 10.02 -22.13
C ALA A 400 3.14 9.19 -20.99
N VAL A 401 2.33 8.65 -20.07
CA VAL A 401 2.77 7.75 -18.99
C VAL A 401 3.36 6.47 -19.58
N VAL A 402 2.65 5.85 -20.52
CA VAL A 402 3.07 4.62 -21.20
C VAL A 402 4.39 4.83 -21.96
N GLU A 403 4.57 6.00 -22.58
CA GLU A 403 5.83 6.35 -23.26
C GLU A 403 6.99 6.57 -22.27
N SER A 404 6.73 7.24 -21.14
CA SER A 404 7.77 7.70 -20.21
C SER A 404 8.19 6.65 -19.18
N CYS A 405 7.33 5.67 -18.88
CA CYS A 405 7.51 4.72 -17.78
C CYS A 405 7.58 3.25 -18.24
N PRO A 406 8.67 2.82 -18.92
CA PRO A 406 8.74 1.49 -19.56
C PRO A 406 8.77 0.30 -18.60
N LEU A 407 8.86 0.53 -17.28
CA LEU A 407 8.92 -0.50 -16.24
C LEU A 407 7.63 -0.64 -15.44
N LEU A 408 6.58 0.12 -15.81
CA LEU A 408 5.30 0.16 -15.12
C LEU A 408 4.63 -1.23 -15.14
N GLN A 409 4.19 -1.68 -13.97
CA GLN A 409 3.59 -2.99 -13.72
C GLN A 409 2.19 -2.87 -13.12
N SER A 410 1.94 -1.83 -12.33
CA SER A 410 0.64 -1.61 -11.70
C SER A 410 0.19 -0.15 -11.85
N VAL A 411 -1.09 0.02 -12.17
CA VAL A 411 -1.76 1.33 -12.16
C VAL A 411 -3.06 1.22 -11.38
N TYR A 412 -3.30 2.18 -10.51
CA TYR A 412 -4.50 2.25 -9.71
C TYR A 412 -5.07 3.67 -9.77
N VAL A 413 -6.36 3.78 -10.06
CA VAL A 413 -7.12 5.04 -10.04
C VAL A 413 -8.36 4.82 -9.19
N HIS A 414 -8.41 5.46 -8.02
CA HIS A 414 -9.49 5.26 -7.06
C HIS A 414 -10.25 6.56 -6.82
N ASP A 415 -11.56 6.42 -6.61
CA ASP A 415 -12.39 7.48 -6.05
C ASP A 415 -12.66 7.21 -4.56
N CYS A 416 -11.97 7.95 -3.70
CA CYS A 416 -12.04 7.85 -2.25
C CYS A 416 -13.36 8.38 -1.67
N SER A 417 -14.23 8.98 -2.49
CA SER A 417 -15.57 9.41 -2.05
C SER A 417 -16.53 8.24 -1.78
N ALA A 418 -16.20 7.02 -2.23
CA ALA A 418 -17.01 5.82 -1.99
C ALA A 418 -17.25 5.54 -0.49
N PHE A 419 -16.36 5.99 0.39
CA PHE A 419 -16.51 5.88 1.85
C PHE A 419 -17.48 6.93 2.46
N GLY A 420 -17.79 8.01 1.73
CA GLY A 420 -18.63 9.13 2.18
C GLY A 420 -20.14 8.94 1.98
N GLY A 421 -20.56 7.88 1.29
CA GLY A 421 -21.97 7.57 1.07
C GLY A 421 -22.66 8.33 -0.07
N SER A 422 -21.92 9.13 -0.85
CA SER A 422 -22.45 9.73 -2.07
C SER A 422 -22.73 8.67 -3.15
N ARG A 423 -23.92 8.80 -3.76
CA ARG A 423 -24.42 7.88 -4.80
C ARG A 423 -24.19 8.39 -6.23
N THR A 424 -23.51 9.53 -6.39
CA THR A 424 -23.35 10.19 -7.69
C THR A 424 -22.02 9.78 -8.30
N VAL A 425 -22.08 9.10 -9.43
CA VAL A 425 -20.89 8.70 -10.20
C VAL A 425 -20.37 9.90 -10.96
N ARG A 426 -19.08 10.27 -10.85
CA ARG A 426 -18.45 11.10 -11.88
C ARG A 426 -17.33 10.33 -12.60
N PRO A 427 -17.53 9.98 -13.86
CA PRO A 427 -16.47 9.39 -14.63
C PRO A 427 -15.41 10.44 -15.00
N ILE A 428 -14.16 9.99 -15.19
CA ILE A 428 -13.14 10.79 -15.87
C ILE A 428 -13.53 10.84 -17.35
N GLN A 429 -14.17 11.94 -17.77
CA GLN A 429 -14.79 12.10 -19.09
C GLN A 429 -13.78 12.00 -20.24
N THR A 430 -12.56 12.46 -19.97
CA THR A 430 -11.46 12.48 -20.94
C THR A 430 -10.67 11.17 -21.00
N PHE A 431 -10.96 10.19 -20.12
CA PHE A 431 -10.43 8.84 -20.24
C PHE A 431 -11.36 8.04 -21.16
N THR A 432 -10.92 7.82 -22.39
CA THR A 432 -11.70 7.09 -23.41
C THR A 432 -11.02 5.76 -23.77
N ASP A 433 -11.57 5.07 -24.76
CA ASP A 433 -10.96 3.89 -25.37
C ASP A 433 -9.50 4.11 -25.75
N ARG A 434 -9.10 5.33 -26.12
CA ARG A 434 -7.70 5.64 -26.44
C ARG A 434 -6.76 5.41 -25.26
N SER A 435 -7.12 5.87 -24.06
CA SER A 435 -6.38 5.62 -22.82
C SER A 435 -6.26 4.13 -22.55
N LEU A 436 -7.39 3.42 -22.59
CA LEU A 436 -7.46 1.98 -22.32
C LEU A 436 -6.56 1.19 -23.28
N LEU A 437 -6.60 1.54 -24.56
CA LEU A 437 -5.80 0.89 -25.59
C LEU A 437 -4.31 1.23 -25.48
N ALA A 438 -3.95 2.45 -25.03
CA ALA A 438 -2.56 2.78 -24.71
C ALA A 438 -2.02 1.92 -23.56
N LEU A 439 -2.83 1.68 -22.52
CA LEU A 439 -2.48 0.76 -21.42
C LEU A 439 -2.33 -0.69 -21.92
N ALA A 440 -3.19 -1.13 -22.84
CA ALA A 440 -3.11 -2.46 -23.46
C ALA A 440 -1.73 -2.71 -24.09
N ASP A 441 -1.18 -1.70 -24.77
CA ASP A 441 0.09 -1.78 -25.49
C ASP A 441 1.33 -1.75 -24.58
N HIS A 442 1.17 -1.53 -23.26
CA HIS A 442 2.29 -1.51 -22.32
C HIS A 442 2.81 -2.91 -21.99
N SER A 443 4.05 -3.24 -22.37
CA SER A 443 4.62 -4.60 -22.34
C SER A 443 4.80 -5.27 -20.97
N ARG A 444 4.69 -4.51 -19.87
CA ARG A 444 4.91 -5.00 -18.50
C ARG A 444 3.73 -4.78 -17.57
N LEU A 445 2.70 -4.07 -18.02
CA LEU A 445 1.58 -3.70 -17.17
C LEU A 445 0.75 -4.96 -16.87
N ALA A 446 0.59 -5.27 -15.59
CA ALA A 446 -0.02 -6.51 -15.11
C ALA A 446 -1.29 -6.25 -14.31
N SER A 447 -1.34 -5.21 -13.48
CA SER A 447 -2.50 -4.87 -12.68
C SER A 447 -2.99 -3.48 -13.08
N ILE A 448 -4.28 -3.39 -13.42
CA ILE A 448 -4.93 -2.15 -13.84
C ILE A 448 -6.23 -2.06 -13.06
N GLU A 449 -6.36 -1.05 -12.20
CA GLU A 449 -7.59 -0.72 -11.50
C GLU A 449 -7.99 0.71 -11.87
N LEU A 450 -9.23 0.87 -12.35
CA LEU A 450 -9.75 2.14 -12.83
C LEU A 450 -11.11 2.43 -12.19
N SER A 451 -11.20 3.62 -11.61
CA SER A 451 -12.46 4.27 -11.22
C SER A 451 -13.38 4.47 -12.43
N ALA A 452 -14.53 5.10 -12.23
CA ALA A 452 -15.47 5.36 -13.31
C ALA A 452 -14.79 6.10 -14.49
N VAL A 453 -14.84 5.51 -15.69
CA VAL A 453 -14.26 6.09 -16.93
C VAL A 453 -15.17 5.93 -18.13
N CYS A 454 -14.99 6.80 -19.13
CA CYS A 454 -15.82 6.89 -20.33
C CYS A 454 -15.35 5.97 -21.49
N CYS A 455 -15.10 4.70 -21.18
CA CYS A 455 -14.82 3.67 -22.19
C CYS A 455 -16.12 3.08 -22.78
N SER A 456 -16.02 2.50 -23.97
CA SER A 456 -17.08 1.74 -24.63
C SER A 456 -16.87 0.22 -24.51
N GLY A 457 -17.92 -0.56 -24.69
CA GLY A 457 -17.84 -2.02 -24.76
C GLY A 457 -16.97 -2.51 -25.94
N ASP A 458 -17.00 -1.78 -27.06
CA ASP A 458 -16.12 -2.02 -28.21
C ASP A 458 -14.65 -1.76 -27.84
N GLY A 459 -14.36 -0.70 -27.06
CA GLY A 459 -13.02 -0.39 -26.57
C GLY A 459 -12.47 -1.45 -25.61
N VAL A 460 -13.30 -1.96 -24.70
CA VAL A 460 -12.94 -3.07 -23.80
C VAL A 460 -12.67 -4.35 -24.59
N PHE A 461 -13.47 -4.63 -25.62
CA PHE A 461 -13.23 -5.77 -26.50
C PHE A 461 -11.91 -5.63 -27.29
N GLU A 462 -11.64 -4.44 -27.85
CA GLU A 462 -10.38 -4.18 -28.56
C GLU A 462 -9.17 -4.27 -27.62
N PHE A 463 -9.31 -3.84 -26.36
CA PHE A 463 -8.30 -4.04 -25.32
C PHE A 463 -7.96 -5.53 -25.19
N LEU A 464 -8.96 -6.41 -25.01
CA LEU A 464 -8.74 -7.86 -24.92
C LEU A 464 -8.04 -8.42 -26.17
N GLN A 465 -8.43 -7.98 -27.36
CA GLN A 465 -7.78 -8.40 -28.60
C GLN A 465 -6.29 -8.00 -28.63
N ARG A 466 -5.95 -6.78 -28.21
CA ARG A 466 -4.57 -6.29 -28.20
C ARG A 466 -3.71 -7.06 -27.23
N ILE A 467 -4.20 -7.31 -26.01
CA ILE A 467 -3.43 -8.04 -25.00
C ILE A 467 -3.16 -9.47 -25.46
N PHE A 468 -4.16 -10.19 -25.97
CA PHE A 468 -3.97 -11.60 -26.36
C PHE A 468 -3.11 -11.77 -27.62
N LYS A 469 -3.06 -10.75 -28.49
CA LYS A 469 -2.21 -10.74 -29.69
C LYS A 469 -0.80 -10.21 -29.42
N MET A 470 -0.48 -9.83 -28.18
CA MET A 470 0.80 -9.26 -27.81
C MET A 470 1.91 -10.32 -27.84
N LYS A 471 2.91 -10.13 -28.72
CA LYS A 471 4.02 -11.11 -28.89
C LYS A 471 5.05 -11.08 -27.76
N HIS A 472 5.18 -9.95 -27.08
CA HIS A 472 6.24 -9.70 -26.10
C HIS A 472 5.65 -9.09 -24.83
N TYR A 473 5.17 -9.94 -23.94
CA TYR A 473 4.68 -9.57 -22.62
C TYR A 473 5.57 -10.15 -21.53
N ALA A 474 5.93 -9.33 -20.55
CA ALA A 474 6.82 -9.70 -19.45
C ALA A 474 6.18 -9.55 -18.05
N GLY A 475 4.87 -9.24 -17.99
CA GLY A 475 4.17 -8.87 -16.75
C GLY A 475 3.51 -10.01 -15.97
N GLY A 476 3.46 -11.24 -16.49
CA GLY A 476 2.83 -12.38 -15.78
C GLY A 476 1.42 -12.65 -16.28
N ASN A 477 0.41 -12.69 -15.40
CA ASN A 477 -1.00 -12.59 -15.80
C ASN A 477 -1.41 -11.11 -15.82
N ARG A 478 -2.48 -10.76 -16.54
CA ARG A 478 -2.99 -9.39 -16.60
C ARG A 478 -4.38 -9.29 -15.98
N THR A 479 -4.58 -8.38 -15.03
CA THR A 479 -5.88 -8.08 -14.43
C THR A 479 -6.30 -6.67 -14.83
N LEU A 480 -7.57 -6.52 -15.20
CA LEU A 480 -8.21 -5.23 -15.45
C LEU A 480 -9.51 -5.16 -14.64
N ASP A 481 -9.51 -4.28 -13.65
CA ASP A 481 -10.66 -3.91 -12.85
C ASP A 481 -11.13 -2.52 -13.33
N LEU A 482 -12.31 -2.46 -13.94
CA LEU A 482 -12.79 -1.29 -14.68
C LEU A 482 -14.21 -0.94 -14.26
N SER A 483 -14.40 0.27 -13.72
CA SER A 483 -15.75 0.84 -13.57
C SER A 483 -16.20 1.50 -14.88
N LEU A 484 -17.14 0.86 -15.58
CA LEU A 484 -17.55 1.26 -16.94
C LEU A 484 -18.74 2.22 -16.92
N ALA A 485 -18.49 3.52 -17.12
CA ALA A 485 -19.57 4.52 -17.16
C ALA A 485 -20.21 4.68 -18.56
N GLY A 486 -19.47 4.31 -19.62
CA GLY A 486 -19.90 4.50 -21.00
C GLY A 486 -19.50 5.86 -21.59
N PRO A 487 -19.49 6.01 -22.92
CA PRO A 487 -18.98 7.20 -23.63
C PRO A 487 -19.94 8.40 -23.64
N ILE A 488 -21.15 8.28 -23.08
CA ILE A 488 -22.19 9.31 -23.15
C ILE A 488 -22.52 9.81 -21.75
N ASP A 489 -22.37 11.12 -21.54
CA ASP A 489 -22.76 11.84 -20.33
C ASP A 489 -24.29 11.88 -20.20
N HIS A 490 -24.84 10.87 -19.53
CA HIS A 490 -26.25 10.78 -19.16
C HIS A 490 -26.37 10.48 -17.67
N ASP A 491 -25.90 11.42 -16.85
CA ASP A 491 -25.91 11.34 -15.38
C ASP A 491 -27.33 11.15 -14.76
N THR A 492 -28.38 11.05 -15.57
CA THR A 492 -29.78 10.91 -15.11
C THR A 492 -30.68 10.00 -15.95
N ALA A 493 -30.24 9.47 -17.10
CA ALA A 493 -31.10 8.65 -17.95
C ALA A 493 -30.97 7.17 -17.57
N LEU A 494 -32.04 6.58 -17.04
CA LEU A 494 -32.15 5.14 -16.83
C LEU A 494 -32.73 4.44 -18.07
N PRO A 495 -32.25 3.25 -18.46
CA PRO A 495 -31.09 2.54 -17.88
C PRO A 495 -29.77 3.25 -18.22
N HIS A 496 -28.80 3.21 -17.30
CA HIS A 496 -27.49 3.84 -17.47
C HIS A 496 -26.73 3.24 -18.68
N PRO A 497 -25.83 4.02 -19.33
CA PRO A 497 -25.07 3.55 -20.50
C PRO A 497 -24.30 2.25 -20.26
N PHE A 498 -23.88 1.98 -19.02
CA PHE A 498 -23.28 0.71 -18.59
C PHE A 498 -23.97 -0.53 -19.19
N TYR A 499 -25.30 -0.63 -19.10
CA TYR A 499 -26.03 -1.81 -19.57
C TYR A 499 -25.92 -2.00 -21.08
N PHE A 500 -25.95 -0.91 -21.84
CA PHE A 500 -25.79 -0.95 -23.30
C PHE A 500 -24.36 -1.33 -23.69
N GLU A 501 -23.35 -0.76 -23.02
CA GLU A 501 -21.95 -1.06 -23.30
C GLU A 501 -21.57 -2.50 -22.89
N LEU A 502 -22.17 -3.02 -21.82
CA LEU A 502 -22.04 -4.41 -21.41
C LEU A 502 -22.52 -5.37 -22.51
N ILE A 503 -23.72 -5.12 -23.06
CA ILE A 503 -24.25 -5.92 -24.18
C ILE A 503 -23.40 -5.75 -25.43
N THR A 504 -22.86 -4.56 -25.68
CA THR A 504 -21.95 -4.32 -26.81
C THR A 504 -20.70 -5.20 -26.71
N LEU A 505 -20.05 -5.24 -25.54
CA LEU A 505 -18.91 -6.14 -25.29
C LEU A 505 -19.30 -7.62 -25.48
N LEU A 506 -20.40 -8.07 -24.86
CA LEU A 506 -20.85 -9.46 -24.93
C LEU A 506 -21.19 -9.86 -26.36
N ASN A 507 -21.79 -8.97 -27.16
CA ASN A 507 -22.04 -9.20 -28.58
C ASN A 507 -20.74 -9.43 -29.34
N ARG A 508 -19.71 -8.60 -29.13
CA ARG A 508 -18.41 -8.78 -29.80
C ARG A 508 -17.72 -10.08 -29.41
N LEU A 509 -17.80 -10.46 -28.13
CA LEU A 509 -17.30 -11.74 -27.64
C LEU A 509 -18.07 -12.91 -28.27
N ALA A 510 -19.39 -12.82 -28.40
CA ALA A 510 -20.22 -13.85 -29.02
C ALA A 510 -19.95 -14.01 -30.53
N GLU A 511 -19.62 -12.91 -31.22
CA GLU A 511 -19.32 -12.91 -32.66
C GLU A 511 -17.89 -13.39 -32.99
N THR A 512 -16.99 -13.42 -32.01
CA THR A 512 -15.57 -13.71 -32.21
C THR A 512 -15.19 -15.00 -31.49
N SER A 513 -14.65 -15.97 -32.22
CA SER A 513 -14.17 -17.20 -31.58
C SER A 513 -12.97 -16.94 -30.65
N GLU A 514 -12.79 -17.79 -29.64
CA GLU A 514 -11.66 -17.69 -28.71
C GLU A 514 -10.28 -17.77 -29.41
N GLU A 515 -10.21 -18.48 -30.54
CA GLU A 515 -9.03 -18.54 -31.41
C GLU A 515 -8.76 -17.19 -32.11
N GLU A 516 -9.79 -16.55 -32.67
CA GLU A 516 -9.68 -15.24 -33.34
C GLU A 516 -9.40 -14.09 -32.37
N LEU A 517 -9.91 -14.21 -31.14
CA LEU A 517 -9.58 -13.33 -30.02
C LEU A 517 -8.08 -13.44 -29.67
N GLY A 518 -7.50 -14.63 -29.80
CA GLY A 518 -6.09 -14.93 -29.57
C GLY A 518 -5.80 -15.57 -28.20
N ALA A 519 -6.82 -15.74 -27.36
CA ALA A 519 -6.68 -16.22 -25.98
C ALA A 519 -6.09 -17.63 -25.88
N ILE A 520 -6.38 -18.51 -26.84
CA ILE A 520 -5.81 -19.87 -26.92
C ILE A 520 -4.30 -19.83 -27.17
N SER A 521 -3.87 -18.94 -28.06
CA SER A 521 -2.47 -18.82 -28.48
C SER A 521 -1.61 -17.98 -27.53
N CYS A 522 -2.25 -17.25 -26.62
CA CYS A 522 -1.60 -16.34 -25.70
C CYS A 522 -0.78 -17.11 -24.65
N SER A 523 0.46 -16.69 -24.42
CA SER A 523 1.34 -17.33 -23.43
C SER A 523 1.01 -16.94 -21.98
N PHE A 524 0.12 -15.98 -21.78
CA PHE A 524 -0.32 -15.49 -20.48
C PHE A 524 -1.84 -15.43 -20.42
N LYS A 525 -2.38 -15.44 -19.20
CA LYS A 525 -3.82 -15.37 -18.95
C LYS A 525 -4.22 -13.98 -18.47
N ALA A 526 -5.49 -13.65 -18.68
CA ALA A 526 -6.07 -12.38 -18.32
C ALA A 526 -7.36 -12.57 -17.54
N SER A 527 -7.62 -11.67 -16.61
CA SER A 527 -8.88 -11.53 -15.88
C SER A 527 -9.38 -10.10 -16.07
N LEU A 528 -10.68 -9.96 -16.29
CA LEU A 528 -11.36 -8.70 -16.53
C LEU A 528 -12.59 -8.63 -15.64
N ASN A 529 -12.64 -7.63 -14.76
CA ASN A 529 -13.78 -7.33 -13.92
C ASN A 529 -14.35 -5.97 -14.34
N ILE A 530 -15.63 -5.96 -14.71
CA ILE A 530 -16.33 -4.77 -15.17
C ILE A 530 -17.39 -4.41 -14.14
N PHE A 531 -17.14 -3.33 -13.41
CA PHE A 531 -18.02 -2.83 -12.37
C PHE A 531 -19.03 -1.84 -12.95
N ASN A 532 -20.27 -1.92 -12.48
CA ASN A 532 -21.26 -0.89 -12.68
C ASN A 532 -20.98 0.23 -11.66
N PRO A 533 -20.57 1.43 -12.10
CA PRO A 533 -20.29 2.49 -11.15
C PRO A 533 -21.57 3.03 -10.48
N HIS A 534 -22.76 2.79 -11.06
CA HIS A 534 -24.00 3.39 -10.61
C HIS A 534 -24.75 2.54 -9.57
N ASN A 535 -25.08 3.18 -8.44
CA ASN A 535 -25.85 2.57 -7.34
C ASN A 535 -27.39 2.71 -7.50
N SER A 536 -27.86 3.23 -8.63
CA SER A 536 -29.30 3.42 -8.88
C SER A 536 -29.97 2.14 -9.39
N SER A 537 -31.08 1.75 -8.76
CA SER A 537 -31.84 0.58 -9.20
C SER A 537 -32.56 0.82 -10.53
N VAL A 538 -32.59 -0.21 -11.37
CA VAL A 538 -33.37 -0.19 -12.62
C VAL A 538 -34.83 -0.54 -12.38
N ALA A 539 -35.71 -0.15 -13.32
CA ALA A 539 -37.12 -0.51 -13.26
C ALA A 539 -37.31 -2.03 -13.42
N LYS A 540 -38.16 -2.63 -12.57
CA LYS A 540 -38.39 -4.08 -12.55
C LYS A 540 -38.78 -4.65 -13.93
N ASP A 541 -39.78 -4.06 -14.59
CA ASP A 541 -40.27 -4.54 -15.89
C ASP A 541 -39.18 -4.48 -16.98
N TRP A 542 -38.32 -3.46 -16.91
CA TRP A 542 -37.17 -3.33 -17.80
C TRP A 542 -36.13 -4.43 -17.50
N SER A 543 -35.79 -4.64 -16.22
CA SER A 543 -34.82 -5.66 -15.81
C SER A 543 -35.23 -7.08 -16.24
N THR A 544 -36.52 -7.43 -16.12
CA THR A 544 -37.05 -8.72 -16.56
C THR A 544 -36.90 -8.90 -18.08
N SER A 545 -37.21 -7.84 -18.84
CA SER A 545 -37.11 -7.86 -20.29
C SER A 545 -35.65 -7.94 -20.73
N TYR A 546 -34.77 -7.13 -20.14
CA TYR A 546 -33.33 -7.14 -20.40
C TYR A 546 -32.68 -8.49 -20.06
N LEU A 547 -32.99 -9.07 -18.90
CA LEU A 547 -32.46 -10.37 -18.48
C LEU A 547 -32.87 -11.49 -19.45
N ARG A 548 -34.15 -11.52 -19.85
CA ARG A 548 -34.72 -12.58 -20.71
C ARG A 548 -34.32 -12.43 -22.17
N ASP A 549 -34.41 -11.21 -22.70
CA ASP A 549 -34.37 -10.95 -24.14
C ASP A 549 -32.96 -10.57 -24.63
N GLU A 550 -32.12 -10.02 -23.75
CA GLU A 550 -30.77 -9.53 -24.11
C GLU A 550 -29.66 -10.30 -23.39
N LEU A 551 -29.59 -10.21 -22.06
CA LEU A 551 -28.45 -10.68 -21.29
C LEU A 551 -28.27 -12.21 -21.31
N LYS A 552 -29.28 -13.00 -20.89
CA LYS A 552 -29.19 -14.48 -20.87
C LYS A 552 -28.84 -15.05 -22.25
N PRO A 553 -29.54 -14.66 -23.34
CA PRO A 553 -29.18 -15.14 -24.68
C PRO A 553 -27.75 -14.77 -25.10
N MET A 554 -27.21 -13.62 -24.68
CA MET A 554 -25.83 -13.24 -25.00
C MET A 554 -24.82 -14.03 -24.20
N LEU A 555 -25.03 -14.24 -22.90
CA LEU A 555 -24.16 -15.05 -22.06
C LEU A 555 -24.04 -16.49 -22.61
N ASP A 556 -25.15 -17.11 -23.02
CA ASP A 556 -25.14 -18.45 -23.63
C ASP A 556 -24.30 -18.51 -24.92
N LYS A 557 -24.36 -17.46 -25.75
CA LYS A 557 -23.56 -17.36 -26.97
C LYS A 557 -22.07 -17.16 -26.66
N VAL A 558 -21.75 -16.32 -25.69
CA VAL A 558 -20.35 -16.10 -25.25
C VAL A 558 -19.76 -17.39 -24.69
N ALA A 559 -20.47 -18.08 -23.80
CA ALA A 559 -20.05 -19.37 -23.24
C ALA A 559 -19.83 -20.44 -24.33
N SER A 560 -20.63 -20.39 -25.40
CA SER A 560 -20.46 -21.28 -26.56
C SER A 560 -19.24 -20.92 -27.42
N ALA A 561 -18.91 -19.63 -27.54
CA ALA A 561 -17.79 -19.13 -28.34
C ALA A 561 -16.44 -19.20 -27.62
N HIS A 562 -16.43 -19.20 -26.28
CA HIS A 562 -15.23 -19.20 -25.43
C HIS A 562 -15.26 -20.34 -24.37
N PRO A 563 -14.96 -21.59 -24.76
CA PRO A 563 -15.04 -22.73 -23.84
C PRO A 563 -14.08 -22.72 -22.64
N PHE A 564 -13.00 -21.93 -22.69
CA PHE A 564 -12.05 -21.81 -21.56
C PHE A 564 -12.23 -20.54 -20.73
N LEU A 565 -13.16 -19.68 -21.11
CA LEU A 565 -13.54 -18.51 -20.33
C LEU A 565 -14.44 -18.95 -19.17
N ASP A 566 -14.07 -18.50 -17.98
CA ASP A 566 -14.96 -18.50 -16.83
C ASP A 566 -15.68 -17.15 -16.75
N MET A 567 -16.99 -17.19 -16.54
CA MET A 567 -17.83 -16.02 -16.64
C MET A 567 -18.84 -16.01 -15.53
N HIS A 568 -18.77 -14.98 -14.69
CA HIS A 568 -19.70 -14.76 -13.58
C HIS A 568 -20.30 -13.37 -13.70
N ILE A 569 -21.60 -13.27 -13.46
CA ILE A 569 -22.29 -12.00 -13.32
C ILE A 569 -22.93 -11.93 -11.94
N ILE A 570 -22.61 -10.86 -11.21
CA ILE A 570 -23.11 -10.62 -9.87
C ILE A 570 -24.32 -9.70 -9.97
N LEU A 571 -25.47 -10.18 -9.48
CA LEU A 571 -26.74 -9.49 -9.55
C LEU A 571 -27.30 -9.22 -8.16
N CYS A 572 -27.69 -7.98 -7.88
CA CYS A 572 -28.60 -7.69 -6.78
C CYS A 572 -30.02 -8.06 -7.20
N ARG A 573 -30.53 -9.22 -6.77
CA ARG A 573 -31.84 -9.71 -7.20
C ARG A 573 -32.99 -9.22 -6.32
N ASP A 574 -34.14 -9.02 -6.97
CA ASP A 574 -35.43 -8.98 -6.27
C ASP A 574 -36.08 -10.37 -6.22
N ASN A 575 -35.91 -11.14 -7.29
CA ASN A 575 -36.38 -12.52 -7.45
C ASN A 575 -35.63 -13.20 -8.60
N GLU A 576 -35.96 -14.45 -8.93
CA GLU A 576 -35.29 -15.21 -10.01
C GLU A 576 -35.45 -14.62 -11.43
N GLU A 577 -36.45 -13.75 -11.63
CA GLU A 577 -36.80 -13.21 -12.96
C GLU A 577 -36.36 -11.76 -13.17
N SER A 578 -35.91 -11.05 -12.12
CA SER A 578 -35.59 -9.63 -12.16
C SER A 578 -34.48 -9.25 -11.19
N PHE A 579 -33.77 -8.16 -11.52
CA PHE A 579 -32.68 -7.63 -10.70
C PHE A 579 -32.84 -6.13 -10.48
N ARG A 580 -32.35 -5.64 -9.34
CA ARG A 580 -32.26 -4.22 -9.02
C ARG A 580 -31.07 -3.56 -9.70
N LEU A 581 -29.90 -4.22 -9.65
CA LEU A 581 -28.69 -3.77 -10.34
C LEU A 581 -27.79 -4.96 -10.68
N ILE A 582 -26.94 -4.78 -11.69
CA ILE A 582 -25.78 -5.65 -11.94
C ILE A 582 -24.60 -4.99 -11.26
N GLU A 583 -23.99 -5.64 -10.27
CA GLU A 583 -22.83 -5.08 -9.57
C GLU A 583 -21.59 -5.14 -10.46
N HIS A 584 -21.26 -6.32 -10.95
CA HIS A 584 -20.16 -6.50 -11.89
C HIS A 584 -20.27 -7.77 -12.74
N LEU A 585 -19.50 -7.79 -13.83
CA LEU A 585 -19.24 -8.94 -14.69
C LEU A 585 -17.76 -9.33 -14.56
N GLU A 586 -17.51 -10.59 -14.26
CA GLU A 586 -16.17 -11.19 -14.20
C GLU A 586 -15.94 -12.09 -15.42
N LEU A 587 -14.80 -11.92 -16.08
CA LEU A 587 -14.35 -12.70 -17.22
C LEU A 587 -12.91 -13.17 -16.96
N ASP A 588 -12.72 -14.46 -16.68
CA ASP A 588 -11.40 -15.03 -16.34
C ASP A 588 -10.97 -16.15 -17.29
N TRP A 589 -9.76 -16.02 -17.85
CA TRP A 589 -9.11 -17.05 -18.67
C TRP A 589 -8.02 -17.82 -17.90
N CYS A 590 -7.89 -17.63 -16.59
CA CYS A 590 -6.89 -18.32 -15.75
C CYS A 590 -7.25 -19.79 -15.46
N PRO A 591 -6.28 -20.71 -15.32
CA PRO A 591 -6.57 -22.13 -15.10
C PRO A 591 -7.00 -22.40 -13.66
N GLY A 592 -8.16 -23.06 -13.49
CA GLY A 592 -8.62 -23.59 -12.19
C GLY A 592 -9.79 -22.84 -11.56
N SER A 593 -10.34 -21.83 -12.23
CA SER A 593 -11.51 -21.07 -11.76
C SER A 593 -12.85 -21.77 -12.00
N GLN A 594 -12.93 -22.76 -12.90
CA GLN A 594 -14.15 -23.37 -13.49
C GLN A 594 -15.17 -24.04 -12.54
N GLN A 595 -15.48 -23.46 -11.39
CA GLN A 595 -16.47 -23.92 -10.42
C GLN A 595 -17.28 -22.72 -9.91
N GLY A 596 -18.40 -22.46 -10.59
CA GLY A 596 -19.43 -21.52 -10.13
C GLY A 596 -20.60 -21.48 -11.10
N ASP A 597 -21.77 -21.06 -10.62
CA ASP A 597 -22.88 -20.72 -11.50
C ASP A 597 -22.56 -19.41 -12.24
N ILE A 598 -23.03 -19.27 -13.49
CA ILE A 598 -22.86 -18.03 -14.28
C ILE A 598 -23.47 -16.84 -13.54
N PHE A 599 -24.53 -17.08 -12.77
CA PHE A 599 -25.13 -16.08 -11.90
C PHE A 599 -24.70 -16.35 -10.46
N ALA A 600 -23.97 -15.40 -9.87
CA ALA A 600 -23.68 -15.38 -8.44
C ALA A 600 -24.55 -14.31 -7.75
N GLU A 601 -24.97 -14.59 -6.52
CA GLU A 601 -25.71 -13.65 -5.68
C GLU A 601 -24.76 -13.07 -4.64
N ASP A 602 -24.79 -11.75 -4.45
CA ASP A 602 -24.16 -11.14 -3.28
C ASP A 602 -25.14 -11.20 -2.10
N GLU A 603 -24.71 -11.81 -0.99
CA GLU A 603 -25.46 -11.76 0.27
C GLU A 603 -25.22 -10.40 0.93
N TYR A 604 -25.79 -9.32 0.36
CA TYR A 604 -25.71 -8.01 0.99
C TYR A 604 -26.65 -7.96 2.20
N LEU A 605 -26.07 -8.09 3.39
CA LEU A 605 -26.67 -7.75 4.68
C LEU A 605 -26.85 -6.23 4.78
N GLY A 606 -28.01 -5.73 4.32
CA GLY A 606 -28.42 -4.35 4.55
C GLY A 606 -29.42 -4.24 5.69
N ASP A 607 -29.01 -3.54 6.76
CA ASP A 607 -29.79 -2.97 7.87
C ASP A 607 -31.11 -3.68 8.24
N SER A 608 -31.02 -4.55 9.23
CA SER A 608 -32.16 -4.84 10.11
C SER A 608 -31.72 -4.70 11.56
N ASP A 609 -32.39 -3.77 12.24
CA ASP A 609 -32.40 -3.59 13.68
C ASP A 609 -32.33 -4.92 14.45
N ASN A 610 -31.40 -4.97 15.40
CA ASN A 610 -31.54 -5.55 16.73
C ASN A 610 -32.42 -6.82 16.86
N ASP A 611 -31.77 -7.98 17.00
CA ASP A 611 -32.16 -8.92 18.06
C ASP A 611 -30.97 -9.82 18.45
N GLY A 612 -30.70 -9.85 19.75
CA GLY A 612 -29.57 -10.55 20.34
C GLY A 612 -29.68 -12.07 20.20
N GLY A 613 -28.59 -12.66 19.73
CA GLY A 613 -28.31 -14.09 19.83
C GLY A 613 -27.02 -14.27 20.61
N SER A 614 -27.13 -14.82 21.82
CA SER A 614 -26.01 -15.23 22.65
C SER A 614 -25.38 -16.48 22.05
N ASP A 615 -24.14 -16.37 21.55
CA ASP A 615 -23.34 -17.56 21.23
C ASP A 615 -22.52 -17.96 22.45
N GLU A 616 -22.79 -19.19 22.88
CA GLU A 616 -22.24 -19.85 24.06
C GLU A 616 -20.72 -20.03 23.93
N GLU A 617 -19.99 -19.60 24.96
CA GLU A 617 -18.58 -19.91 25.14
C GLU A 617 -18.38 -21.44 25.24
N VAL A 618 -17.70 -22.01 24.26
CA VAL A 618 -17.18 -23.38 24.35
C VAL A 618 -15.94 -23.37 25.23
N ILE A 619 -16.13 -23.69 26.50
CA ILE A 619 -15.07 -24.00 27.46
C ILE A 619 -14.40 -25.30 27.00
N PHE A 620 -13.14 -25.23 26.57
CA PHE A 620 -12.31 -26.41 26.38
C PHE A 620 -11.68 -26.79 27.72
N ASP A 621 -12.11 -27.94 28.26
CA ASP A 621 -11.48 -28.57 29.42
C ASP A 621 -10.02 -28.95 29.12
N GLU A 622 -9.11 -28.55 30.01
CA GLU A 622 -7.72 -28.99 30.05
C GLU A 622 -7.62 -30.47 30.46
N GLU A 623 -7.20 -31.33 29.55
CA GLU A 623 -6.65 -32.65 29.90
C GLU A 623 -5.18 -32.76 29.48
N ASP A 624 -4.32 -32.94 30.48
CA ASP A 624 -2.88 -33.20 30.38
C ASP A 624 -2.58 -34.47 29.56
N GLY A 625 -1.88 -34.32 28.43
CA GLY A 625 -1.37 -35.48 27.70
C GLY A 625 -0.62 -35.15 26.40
N HIS A 626 0.72 -35.16 26.46
CA HIS A 626 1.69 -34.97 25.37
C HIS A 626 1.85 -33.53 24.86
N LEU A 627 3.08 -32.99 24.98
CA LEU A 627 3.45 -31.68 24.47
C LEU A 627 3.18 -31.57 22.96
N ASP A 628 2.16 -30.80 22.60
CA ASP A 628 1.82 -30.43 21.23
C ASP A 628 3.05 -29.81 20.52
N PRO A 629 3.44 -30.31 19.31
CA PRO A 629 4.43 -29.65 18.46
C PRO A 629 4.16 -28.16 18.22
N ARG A 630 2.89 -27.71 18.18
CA ARG A 630 2.53 -26.28 18.20
C ARG A 630 3.04 -25.65 19.49
N GLY A 631 2.65 -26.19 20.64
CA GLY A 631 3.09 -25.71 21.95
C GLY A 631 4.61 -25.66 22.11
N ILE A 632 5.37 -26.61 21.53
CA ILE A 632 6.85 -26.60 21.55
C ILE A 632 7.42 -25.53 20.62
N PHE A 633 6.87 -25.36 19.42
CA PHE A 633 7.30 -24.30 18.51
C PHE A 633 6.99 -22.93 19.09
N PHE A 634 5.76 -22.69 19.55
CA PHE A 634 5.34 -21.43 20.17
C PHE A 634 6.05 -21.16 21.49
N ARG A 635 6.27 -22.15 22.39
CA ARG A 635 7.10 -21.93 23.60
C ARG A 635 8.56 -21.60 23.26
N ARG A 636 9.12 -22.22 22.22
CA ARG A 636 10.48 -21.92 21.75
C ARG A 636 10.56 -20.57 21.04
N HIS A 637 9.42 -20.00 20.64
CA HIS A 637 9.30 -18.78 19.84
C HIS A 637 8.37 -17.72 20.47
N ALA A 638 8.12 -17.79 21.78
CA ALA A 638 7.08 -17.05 22.51
C ALA A 638 7.16 -15.51 22.41
N MET A 639 8.26 -14.96 21.86
CA MET A 639 8.39 -13.54 21.57
C MET A 639 7.52 -13.07 20.38
N PHE A 640 6.85 -13.99 19.67
CA PHE A 640 5.86 -13.66 18.62
C PHE A 640 4.46 -13.36 19.16
N MET A 641 4.22 -13.56 20.47
CA MET A 641 2.89 -13.41 21.11
C MET A 641 2.82 -12.18 22.04
N ASP A 642 3.88 -11.37 22.18
CA ASP A 642 3.84 -10.16 23.01
C ASP A 642 3.04 -9.00 22.37
N ASP A 643 2.46 -9.22 21.18
CA ASP A 643 1.49 -8.32 20.57
C ASP A 643 0.03 -8.67 20.99
N ASP A 644 -0.21 -9.81 21.68
CA ASP A 644 -1.49 -10.10 22.32
C ASP A 644 -1.54 -9.50 23.72
N TYR A 645 -1.95 -8.23 23.80
CA TYR A 645 -2.61 -7.71 25.00
C TYR A 645 -4.10 -7.62 24.71
N GLU A 646 -4.91 -8.10 25.66
CA GLU A 646 -6.36 -7.94 25.70
C GLU A 646 -6.76 -6.54 25.21
N VAL A 647 -7.50 -6.52 24.09
CA VAL A 647 -8.37 -5.40 23.74
C VAL A 647 -9.45 -5.40 24.83
N VAL A 648 -9.21 -4.68 25.92
CA VAL A 648 -10.29 -4.33 26.84
C VAL A 648 -11.10 -3.25 26.12
N LEU A 649 -12.29 -3.64 25.65
CA LEU A 649 -13.28 -2.74 25.07
C LEU A 649 -13.52 -1.56 26.03
N ALA A 650 -13.82 -0.39 25.48
CA ALA A 650 -13.91 0.87 26.22
C ALA A 650 -15.07 0.97 27.25
N ASP A 651 -15.77 -0.13 27.54
CA ASP A 651 -16.98 -0.15 28.36
C ASP A 651 -16.75 -0.78 29.74
N GLU A 652 -15.68 -0.38 30.44
CA GLU A 652 -15.59 -0.55 31.90
C GLU A 652 -14.98 0.70 32.55
N VAL A 653 -15.63 1.84 32.34
CA VAL A 653 -15.55 2.96 33.27
C VAL A 653 -16.97 3.32 33.66
N ASP A 654 -17.53 2.58 34.61
CA ASP A 654 -18.52 3.11 35.54
C ASP A 654 -18.60 2.26 36.81
N GLY A 655 -18.43 2.94 37.96
CA GLY A 655 -18.89 2.49 39.28
C GLY A 655 -17.81 1.88 40.18
N ASP A 656 -17.23 2.66 41.09
CA ASP A 656 -17.79 2.76 42.46
C ASP A 656 -16.96 3.76 43.29
N ASP A 657 -17.46 5.00 43.38
CA ASP A 657 -17.11 5.92 44.45
C ASP A 657 -17.74 5.39 45.76
N GLY A 658 -16.94 4.63 46.51
CA GLY A 658 -17.31 4.09 47.82
C GLY A 658 -16.38 4.56 48.94
N ALA A 659 -16.78 5.67 49.59
CA ALA A 659 -16.36 6.23 50.89
C ALA A 659 -15.13 7.16 50.97
#